data_AF-A0AAP9U814-F1
#
_entry.id   AF-A0AAP9U814-F1
#
_cell.length_a   1.000
_cell.length_b   1.000
_cell.length_c   1.000
_cell.angle_alpha   90.00
_cell.angle_beta   90.00
_cell.angle_gamma   90.00
#
_symmetry.space_group_name_H-M   'P 1'
#
loop_
_entity.id
_entity.type
_entity.pdbx_description
1 polymer ?
#
loop_
_entity_poly.entity_id
_entity_poly.type
_entity_poly.pdbx_seq_one_letter_code
_entity_poly.pdbx_strand_id
1 'polypeptide(L)'
;MKICFPARKANGDNYATVDDMMKLILQEPHGSWLAGTNNMWHGGIHITNESAPGSVLTNETADTAVPLQFMAGGEVVAWRVNQDYLASTYMNKPLQYSSTFVLVKSTCTPDPEKKDNSLDFYSLYIGLAPLSAFAKHKLFQVTEKGDELHKRVYTGKEKAGDMAPVAEKHKLKTGDRVIVLRENTFDLNGQTQTFGLARVLNSKSEMTGKAFWMSLDPQYVTSVGEQMAHLPAWMQQAATQGTFDAVVKPATKLEVAAGDAVGYLAEDIAPDSMGGVEKSAFVHVEVLSTDSRMSDFLSNKAQVKSGPKYVHIHPESSVYARSGDTFTQTKGKVKKDIHKIIPQDKFHPFKDSSGKCWFDIGDGAWLNEADVDADINQYDLTKLGFSTFEEPSTSDMTKSLSEGWIKDGFTKIAEWVRPERGIQEKQVSDYYKALLRKMDSDNSGDLSGEELRHAVHFPEMDVRDISARMVVKHDSEWFGGSSHHRWKTFLKQMDPLCVSYVKQWFDDMEWMSKVDGFSSGAPVWHMHPVVFLNAISQTKKQEIIFPFRLKPKNDIEGVWKRYYWAASLSDSNASQAIFGRNRSGGSRKHAARDLYSEPLTEIVAISNGVVRNITPYYMGTWQITVEHTTSDGRHFYIRYGEVDHASIVVRNGEQVQQGAVLAKTGLMINSATGQHPGIIPGQTVYMLHFEYYPGNSDIPPPNNTPTLPFKRRNDLRDPIEILREGYRNTFDEGQSQSDDRIPISELNVSDKGKAFIKGWESFSSTAYNDSEGYCTIGYGHLIARDKCENIDLPDEFKNGITVTEADDLFESRIPGFVSELKSSVSSDLYQYEFDALISLLFNMGSMSKAPLLTAKLNQKDYAGAADEFSDITNGGVSGLVKRRQKERSLFLQGIYDSSH
;
A
#
# COMPACT_ATOMS: atom_id res chain seq x y z
N MET A 1 0.03 1.57 14.35
CA MET A 1 -0.81 2.50 13.59
C MET A 1 -0.49 2.34 12.11
N LYS A 2 -1.49 2.39 11.22
CA LYS A 2 -1.25 2.43 9.76
C LYS A 2 -0.69 3.81 9.39
N ILE A 3 0.38 3.82 8.61
CA ILE A 3 1.05 5.04 8.15
C ILE A 3 1.24 4.98 6.63
N CYS A 4 1.11 6.11 5.94
CA CYS A 4 1.50 6.28 4.54
C CYS A 4 2.27 7.59 4.33
N PHE A 5 2.88 7.75 3.16
CA PHE A 5 3.55 9.00 2.79
C PHE A 5 2.54 10.11 2.45
N PRO A 6 2.90 11.39 2.64
CA PRO A 6 1.98 12.52 2.42
C PRO A 6 1.65 12.75 0.94
N ALA A 7 2.49 12.26 0.02
CA ALA A 7 2.35 12.43 -1.42
C ALA A 7 2.24 11.09 -2.17
N ARG A 8 1.80 11.16 -3.42
CA ARG A 8 1.72 10.05 -4.38
C ARG A 8 2.44 10.43 -5.67
N LYS A 9 2.82 9.40 -6.43
CA LYS A 9 3.30 9.55 -7.79
C LYS A 9 2.19 10.12 -8.69
N ALA A 10 2.56 10.67 -9.85
CA ALA A 10 1.62 11.29 -10.79
C ALA A 10 0.49 10.34 -11.27
N ASN A 11 0.74 9.02 -11.25
CA ASN A 11 -0.25 8.00 -11.62
C ASN A 11 -1.19 7.60 -10.47
N GLY A 12 -1.03 8.18 -9.27
CA GLY A 12 -1.79 7.86 -8.07
C GLY A 12 -1.20 6.77 -7.19
N ASP A 13 -0.09 6.15 -7.57
CA ASP A 13 0.55 5.10 -6.75
C ASP A 13 1.33 5.69 -5.57
N ASN A 14 1.44 4.91 -4.49
CA ASN A 14 2.27 5.28 -3.34
C ASN A 14 3.78 5.13 -3.66
N TYR A 15 4.59 5.88 -2.92
CA TYR A 15 6.04 5.60 -2.83
C TYR A 15 6.27 4.31 -2.03
N ALA A 16 7.27 3.53 -2.43
CA ALA A 16 7.50 2.20 -1.88
C ALA A 16 8.31 2.23 -0.58
N THR A 17 9.31 3.12 -0.50
CA THR A 17 10.23 3.19 0.62
C THR A 17 10.40 4.62 1.15
N VAL A 18 10.88 4.74 2.40
CA VAL A 18 11.27 6.03 2.98
C VAL A 18 12.36 6.70 2.15
N ASP A 19 13.32 5.93 1.63
CA ASP A 19 14.41 6.46 0.82
C ASP A 19 13.90 7.09 -0.49
N ASP A 20 12.89 6.49 -1.14
CA ASP A 20 12.28 7.05 -2.34
C ASP A 20 11.66 8.43 -2.06
N MET A 21 10.92 8.53 -0.95
CA MET A 21 10.26 9.78 -0.57
C MET A 21 11.27 10.83 -0.09
N MET A 22 12.22 10.45 0.76
CA MET A 22 13.26 11.35 1.28
C MET A 22 14.15 11.90 0.17
N LYS A 23 14.44 11.11 -0.86
CA LYS A 23 15.18 11.59 -2.03
C LYS A 23 14.49 12.75 -2.73
N LEU A 24 13.16 12.77 -2.76
CA LEU A 24 12.38 13.86 -3.36
C LEU A 24 12.23 15.05 -2.41
N ILE A 25 12.00 14.78 -1.12
CA ILE A 25 11.92 15.85 -0.09
C ILE A 25 13.21 16.67 -0.04
N LEU A 26 14.38 16.05 -0.23
CA LEU A 26 15.66 16.75 -0.29
C LEU A 26 15.86 17.61 -1.55
N GLN A 27 14.96 17.54 -2.52
CA GLN A 27 14.98 18.38 -3.73
C GLN A 27 13.97 19.53 -3.63
N GLU A 28 13.25 19.64 -2.51
CA GLU A 28 12.22 20.65 -2.32
C GLU A 28 12.83 22.06 -2.20
N PRO A 29 12.38 23.03 -3.03
CA PRO A 29 13.04 24.32 -3.15
C PRO A 29 12.77 25.28 -1.98
N HIS A 30 11.70 25.07 -1.21
CA HIS A 30 11.16 26.07 -0.28
C HIS A 30 11.61 25.92 1.17
N GLY A 31 12.42 24.91 1.49
CA GLY A 31 12.91 24.68 2.85
C GLY A 31 12.74 23.24 3.30
N SER A 32 13.71 22.79 4.09
CA SER A 32 13.78 21.44 4.63
C SER A 32 13.66 21.48 6.15
N TRP A 33 13.28 20.35 6.73
CA TRP A 33 13.36 20.08 8.16
C TRP A 33 14.63 20.69 8.81
N LEU A 34 14.44 21.36 9.97
CA LEU A 34 15.40 22.14 10.78
C LEU A 34 15.75 23.55 10.29
N ALA A 35 15.75 23.83 8.98
CA ALA A 35 16.18 25.13 8.46
C ALA A 35 15.41 25.54 7.19
N GLY A 36 14.62 26.61 7.32
CA GLY A 36 13.88 27.21 6.22
C GLY A 36 14.76 28.05 5.30
N THR A 37 14.30 28.39 4.09
CA THR A 37 15.02 29.25 3.14
C THR A 37 15.29 30.67 3.66
N ASN A 38 14.52 31.09 4.66
CA ASN A 38 14.65 32.35 5.40
C ASN A 38 15.81 32.36 6.44
N ASN A 39 16.62 31.30 6.50
CA ASN A 39 17.70 31.13 7.48
C ASN A 39 17.22 31.06 8.95
N MET A 40 15.99 30.62 9.20
CA MET A 40 15.44 30.44 10.55
C MET A 40 14.96 28.99 10.74
N TRP A 41 14.55 28.67 11.97
CA TRP A 41 13.95 27.40 12.37
C TRP A 41 12.77 27.06 11.46
N HIS A 42 12.64 25.78 11.13
CA HIS A 42 11.57 25.25 10.29
C HIS A 42 11.12 23.90 10.84
N GLY A 43 9.88 23.85 11.33
CA GLY A 43 9.32 22.72 12.07
C GLY A 43 8.78 21.59 11.20
N GLY A 44 8.98 21.64 9.87
CA GLY A 44 8.27 20.78 8.94
C GLY A 44 9.03 20.45 7.67
N ILE A 45 8.27 20.10 6.64
CA ILE A 45 8.75 19.91 5.28
C ILE A 45 7.80 20.61 4.32
N HIS A 46 8.31 21.02 3.16
CA HIS A 46 7.48 21.45 2.06
C HIS A 46 7.27 20.31 1.08
N ILE A 47 6.08 20.27 0.48
CA ILE A 47 5.70 19.34 -0.58
C ILE A 47 5.31 20.17 -1.79
N THR A 48 6.08 20.06 -2.87
CA THR A 48 5.79 20.69 -4.17
C THR A 48 5.43 19.65 -5.22
N ASN A 49 5.37 20.05 -6.49
CA ASN A 49 5.29 19.15 -7.63
C ASN A 49 6.53 18.23 -7.78
N GLU A 50 7.65 18.49 -7.09
CA GLU A 50 8.81 17.58 -7.11
C GLU A 50 8.49 16.26 -6.39
N SER A 51 7.95 16.33 -5.17
CA SER A 51 7.53 15.13 -4.42
C SER A 51 6.07 14.73 -4.63
N ALA A 52 5.22 15.62 -5.16
CA ALA A 52 3.80 15.38 -5.43
C ALA A 52 3.38 15.89 -6.82
N PRO A 53 3.92 15.32 -7.92
CA PRO A 53 3.78 15.85 -9.28
C PRO A 53 2.34 15.91 -9.82
N GLY A 54 1.41 15.15 -9.24
CA GLY A 54 -0.01 15.18 -9.59
C GLY A 54 -0.86 16.13 -8.74
N SER A 55 -0.29 16.80 -7.73
CA SER A 55 -1.07 17.44 -6.67
C SER A 55 -1.41 18.91 -6.88
N VAL A 56 -1.21 19.44 -8.08
CA VAL A 56 -1.71 20.77 -8.48
C VAL A 56 -3.06 20.60 -9.18
N LEU A 57 -4.11 21.22 -8.63
CA LEU A 57 -5.45 21.17 -9.19
C LEU A 57 -5.71 22.41 -10.07
N THR A 58 -5.88 22.19 -11.36
CA THR A 58 -6.32 23.19 -12.34
C THR A 58 -7.39 22.61 -13.25
N ASN A 59 -8.01 23.45 -14.09
CA ASN A 59 -8.95 22.95 -15.10
C ASN A 59 -8.28 21.98 -16.10
N GLU A 60 -6.97 22.16 -16.34
CA GLU A 60 -6.13 21.33 -17.21
C GLU A 60 -5.64 20.03 -16.55
N THR A 61 -5.67 19.94 -15.22
CA THR A 61 -5.28 18.72 -14.50
C THR A 61 -6.45 18.00 -13.82
N ALA A 62 -7.67 18.54 -13.86
CA ALA A 62 -8.84 17.99 -13.16
C ALA A 62 -9.10 16.47 -13.40
N ASP A 63 -8.68 15.88 -14.51
CA ASP A 63 -8.85 14.44 -14.76
C ASP A 63 -7.67 13.56 -14.31
N THR A 64 -6.52 14.17 -14.02
CA THR A 64 -5.27 13.50 -13.63
C THR A 64 -4.77 13.91 -12.24
N ALA A 65 -5.40 14.89 -11.60
CA ALA A 65 -4.98 15.43 -10.33
C ALA A 65 -5.08 14.39 -9.19
N VAL A 66 -4.01 14.27 -8.43
CA VAL A 66 -3.85 13.33 -7.32
C VAL A 66 -3.72 14.11 -6.01
N PRO A 67 -4.63 13.95 -5.03
CA PRO A 67 -4.54 14.71 -3.78
C PRO A 67 -3.40 14.22 -2.91
N LEU A 68 -2.93 15.08 -2.01
CA LEU A 68 -2.12 14.70 -0.86
C LEU A 68 -2.90 13.77 0.08
N GLN A 69 -2.19 13.03 0.93
CA GLN A 69 -2.73 12.00 1.81
C GLN A 69 -2.52 12.32 3.29
N PHE A 70 -3.52 11.96 4.11
CA PHE A 70 -3.34 11.91 5.56
C PHE A 70 -2.33 10.81 5.86
N MET A 71 -1.21 11.13 6.50
CA MET A 71 -0.12 10.18 6.76
C MET A 71 -0.49 9.19 7.85
N ALA A 72 -1.37 9.59 8.77
CA ALA A 72 -1.86 8.80 9.89
C ALA A 72 -3.37 9.02 10.04
N GLY A 73 -4.07 8.00 10.56
CA GLY A 73 -5.47 8.15 10.93
C GLY A 73 -5.62 8.80 12.31
N GLY A 74 -6.67 9.60 12.48
CA GLY A 74 -6.91 10.37 13.69
C GLY A 74 -8.19 11.19 13.63
N GLU A 75 -8.36 12.08 14.59
CA GLU A 75 -9.48 13.02 14.67
C GLU A 75 -9.06 14.39 14.12
N VAL A 76 -9.82 14.95 13.20
CA VAL A 76 -9.65 16.35 12.78
C VAL A 76 -10.07 17.23 13.95
N VAL A 77 -9.15 18.03 14.49
CA VAL A 77 -9.37 18.85 15.70
C VAL A 77 -9.47 20.34 15.42
N ALA A 78 -8.96 20.81 14.28
CA ALA A 78 -9.10 22.17 13.81
C ALA A 78 -8.89 22.25 12.29
N TRP A 79 -9.50 23.25 11.66
CA TRP A 79 -9.21 23.62 10.28
C TRP A 79 -9.38 25.12 10.07
N ARG A 80 -8.88 25.58 8.92
CA ARG A 80 -9.32 26.80 8.26
C ARG A 80 -9.51 26.47 6.78
N VAL A 81 -10.64 26.85 6.22
CA VAL A 81 -10.86 26.78 4.76
C VAL A 81 -11.00 28.20 4.26
N ASN A 82 -10.06 28.66 3.44
CA ASN A 82 -10.21 29.94 2.78
C ASN A 82 -11.25 29.83 1.66
N GLN A 83 -12.11 30.83 1.55
CA GLN A 83 -13.09 30.86 0.47
C GLN A 83 -12.39 31.15 -0.86
N ASP A 84 -11.50 32.14 -0.87
CA ASP A 84 -10.69 32.55 -2.00
C ASP A 84 -9.20 32.54 -1.62
N TYR A 85 -8.31 32.67 -2.61
CA TYR A 85 -6.93 32.98 -2.31
C TYR A 85 -6.83 34.32 -1.57
N LEU A 86 -5.96 34.37 -0.56
CA LEU A 86 -5.60 35.61 0.09
C LEU A 86 -4.75 36.44 -0.85
N ALA A 87 -5.01 37.74 -0.90
CA ALA A 87 -4.33 38.67 -1.79
C ALA A 87 -3.55 39.71 -1.00
N SER A 88 -2.41 40.10 -1.56
CA SER A 88 -1.63 41.26 -1.10
C SER A 88 -0.95 41.93 -2.28
N THR A 89 -0.10 42.92 -2.03
CA THR A 89 0.65 43.60 -3.10
C THR A 89 2.10 43.84 -2.71
N TYR A 90 2.98 43.75 -3.69
CA TYR A 90 4.39 44.11 -3.58
C TYR A 90 4.79 44.97 -4.78
N MET A 91 5.17 46.23 -4.54
CA MET A 91 5.50 47.19 -5.61
C MET A 91 4.43 47.27 -6.72
N ASN A 92 3.14 47.30 -6.33
CA ASN A 92 1.96 47.24 -7.22
C ASN A 92 1.80 45.93 -8.03
N LYS A 93 2.61 44.91 -7.77
CA LYS A 93 2.41 43.56 -8.31
C LYS A 93 1.50 42.76 -7.38
N PRO A 94 0.53 41.99 -7.91
CA PRO A 94 -0.34 41.17 -7.10
C PRO A 94 0.43 40.01 -6.49
N LEU A 95 0.18 39.75 -5.21
CA LEU A 95 0.60 38.56 -4.47
C LEU A 95 -0.62 37.70 -4.16
N GLN A 96 -0.40 36.40 -3.97
CA GLN A 96 -1.46 35.43 -3.76
C GLN A 96 -0.95 34.29 -2.88
N TYR A 97 -1.73 33.82 -1.92
CA TYR A 97 -1.39 32.67 -1.06
C TYR A 97 -2.63 32.06 -0.41
N SER A 98 -2.49 30.94 0.29
CA SER A 98 -3.57 30.29 1.03
C SER A 98 -3.15 29.99 2.47
N SER A 99 -4.00 30.32 3.42
CA SER A 99 -3.88 29.93 4.83
C SER A 99 -4.76 28.70 5.17
N THR A 100 -5.30 28.02 4.15
CA THR A 100 -6.15 26.83 4.36
C THR A 100 -5.31 25.75 5.00
N PHE A 101 -5.81 25.20 6.11
CA PHE A 101 -5.15 24.12 6.82
C PHE A 101 -6.13 23.12 7.43
N VAL A 102 -5.62 21.93 7.71
CA VAL A 102 -6.27 20.95 8.57
C VAL A 102 -5.27 20.40 9.59
N LEU A 103 -5.74 20.21 10.82
CA LEU A 103 -4.98 19.66 11.93
C LEU A 103 -5.64 18.37 12.42
N VAL A 104 -4.89 17.28 12.41
CA VAL A 104 -5.36 15.95 12.82
C VAL A 104 -4.63 15.50 14.07
N LYS A 105 -5.36 15.20 15.14
CA LYS A 105 -4.83 14.58 16.35
C LYS A 105 -4.86 13.05 16.20
N SER A 106 -3.71 12.42 16.41
CA SER A 106 -3.51 10.98 16.32
C SER A 106 -2.92 10.46 17.63
N THR A 107 -3.26 9.22 18.00
CA THR A 107 -2.71 8.56 19.19
C THR A 107 -2.03 7.26 18.79
N CYS A 108 -0.70 7.19 18.91
CA CYS A 108 0.03 5.94 18.75
C CYS A 108 0.05 5.19 20.08
N THR A 109 -0.53 3.99 20.12
CA THR A 109 -0.47 3.08 21.28
C THR A 109 0.21 1.79 20.86
N PRO A 110 1.54 1.67 21.02
CA PRO A 110 2.31 0.52 20.56
C PRO A 110 1.87 -0.83 21.14
N ASP A 111 1.39 -0.81 22.39
CA ASP A 111 0.86 -1.95 23.12
C ASP A 111 -0.46 -1.52 23.79
N PRO A 112 -1.62 -2.07 23.38
CA PRO A 112 -2.92 -1.71 23.95
C PRO A 112 -3.05 -1.90 25.46
N GLU A 113 -2.25 -2.80 26.04
CA GLU A 113 -2.22 -3.06 27.49
C GLU A 113 -1.34 -2.05 28.24
N LYS A 114 -0.51 -1.27 27.53
CA LYS A 114 0.42 -0.27 28.09
C LYS A 114 0.09 1.14 27.60
N LYS A 115 -1.14 1.58 27.85
CA LYS A 115 -1.65 2.90 27.43
C LYS A 115 -0.86 4.10 27.98
N ASP A 116 -0.12 3.90 29.07
CA ASP A 116 0.76 4.94 29.62
C ASP A 116 1.94 5.26 28.66
N ASN A 117 2.24 4.37 27.71
CA ASN A 117 3.21 4.55 26.64
C ASN A 117 2.56 4.96 25.30
N SER A 118 1.35 5.51 25.35
CA SER A 118 0.77 6.15 24.17
C SER A 118 1.41 7.50 23.93
N LEU A 119 1.51 7.89 22.66
CA LEU A 119 1.92 9.22 22.25
C LEU A 119 0.78 9.89 21.48
N ASP A 120 0.33 11.03 21.99
CA ASP A 120 -0.52 11.95 21.22
C ASP A 120 0.37 12.85 20.35
N PHE A 121 0.06 12.91 19.06
CA PHE A 121 0.72 13.80 18.11
C PHE A 121 -0.30 14.39 17.15
N TYR A 122 0.11 15.43 16.43
CA TYR A 122 -0.71 16.18 15.50
C TYR A 122 -0.02 16.24 14.15
N SER A 123 -0.77 16.01 13.08
CA SER A 123 -0.31 16.27 11.71
C SER A 123 -0.97 17.54 11.20
N LEU A 124 -0.16 18.55 10.88
CA LEU A 124 -0.60 19.81 10.27
C LEU A 124 -0.34 19.75 8.76
N TYR A 125 -1.33 20.17 7.98
CA TYR A 125 -1.20 20.45 6.55
C TYR A 125 -1.69 21.86 6.30
N ILE A 126 -0.79 22.81 5.98
CA ILE A 126 -1.10 24.23 5.80
C ILE A 126 -0.60 24.73 4.45
N GLY A 127 -1.31 25.67 3.83
CA GLY A 127 -1.08 26.07 2.45
C GLY A 127 -1.81 25.18 1.44
N LEU A 128 -2.93 24.58 1.84
CA LEU A 128 -3.76 23.80 0.92
C LEU A 128 -4.55 24.71 -0.02
N ALA A 129 -4.89 24.23 -1.21
CA ALA A 129 -5.70 24.98 -2.16
C ALA A 129 -7.01 25.48 -1.51
N PRO A 130 -7.41 26.76 -1.69
CA PRO A 130 -8.64 27.31 -1.13
C PRO A 130 -9.87 26.81 -1.91
N LEU A 131 -11.07 27.08 -1.40
CA LEU A 131 -12.33 26.60 -1.99
C LEU A 131 -12.49 27.07 -3.46
N SER A 132 -12.04 28.28 -3.79
CA SER A 132 -12.10 28.83 -5.14
C SER A 132 -11.22 28.11 -6.17
N ALA A 133 -10.23 27.33 -5.74
CA ALA A 133 -9.42 26.49 -6.63
C ALA A 133 -10.18 25.23 -7.10
N PHE A 134 -11.25 24.84 -6.41
CA PHE A 134 -12.05 23.67 -6.76
C PHE A 134 -13.15 24.06 -7.74
N ALA A 135 -12.92 23.76 -9.01
CA ALA A 135 -13.92 23.97 -10.05
C ALA A 135 -15.22 23.19 -9.75
N LYS A 136 -16.35 23.86 -9.97
CA LYS A 136 -17.65 23.18 -10.01
C LYS A 136 -17.76 22.45 -11.33
N HIS A 137 -18.07 21.16 -11.25
CA HIS A 137 -18.29 20.31 -12.39
C HIS A 137 -19.75 19.92 -12.46
N LYS A 138 -20.27 19.84 -13.69
CA LYS A 138 -21.64 19.41 -13.94
C LYS A 138 -21.80 17.97 -13.48
N LEU A 139 -22.84 17.77 -12.70
CA LEU A 139 -23.27 16.47 -12.26
C LEU A 139 -24.40 15.99 -13.17
N PHE A 140 -24.25 14.77 -13.67
CA PHE A 140 -25.25 14.10 -14.47
C PHE A 140 -25.74 12.85 -13.76
N GLN A 141 -27.01 12.55 -13.98
CA GLN A 141 -27.60 11.28 -13.62
C GLN A 141 -28.06 10.58 -14.89
N VAL A 142 -27.76 9.30 -15.00
CA VAL A 142 -28.20 8.47 -16.12
C VAL A 142 -29.71 8.28 -16.04
N THR A 143 -30.41 8.61 -17.13
CA THR A 143 -31.86 8.48 -17.25
C THR A 143 -32.26 7.03 -17.54
N GLU A 144 -33.56 6.73 -17.54
CA GLU A 144 -34.08 5.42 -17.94
C GLU A 144 -33.69 5.05 -19.38
N LYS A 145 -33.74 6.02 -20.30
CA LYS A 145 -33.31 5.82 -21.70
C LYS A 145 -31.79 5.70 -21.86
N GLY A 146 -31.03 6.13 -20.86
CA GLY A 146 -29.59 5.99 -20.81
C GLY A 146 -29.13 4.73 -20.09
N ASP A 147 -30.02 3.81 -19.73
CA ASP A 147 -29.56 2.51 -19.23
C ASP A 147 -28.64 1.88 -20.26
N GLU A 148 -27.54 1.33 -19.77
CA GLU A 148 -26.47 0.82 -20.62
C GLU A 148 -25.78 1.84 -21.51
N LEU A 149 -25.68 3.09 -21.06
CA LEU A 149 -24.86 4.07 -21.73
C LEU A 149 -23.39 3.61 -21.73
N HIS A 150 -22.80 3.51 -22.92
CA HIS A 150 -21.41 3.07 -23.07
C HIS A 150 -20.43 4.04 -22.41
N LYS A 151 -19.58 3.51 -21.52
CA LYS A 151 -18.30 4.11 -21.19
C LYS A 151 -17.37 3.89 -22.37
N ARG A 152 -16.52 4.87 -22.68
CA ARG A 152 -15.55 4.81 -23.78
C ARG A 152 -14.17 5.13 -23.24
N VAL A 153 -13.17 4.43 -23.76
CA VAL A 153 -11.78 4.49 -23.27
C VAL A 153 -11.27 5.92 -23.29
N TYR A 154 -10.63 6.33 -22.20
CA TYR A 154 -9.86 7.56 -22.12
C TYR A 154 -8.36 7.27 -22.12
N THR A 155 -7.62 7.84 -23.07
CA THR A 155 -6.17 7.69 -23.21
C THR A 155 -5.39 8.98 -22.95
N GLY A 156 -6.07 10.12 -22.81
CA GLY A 156 -5.46 11.45 -22.64
C GLY A 156 -5.00 12.10 -23.94
N LYS A 157 -5.32 11.51 -25.10
CA LYS A 157 -4.85 11.95 -26.42
C LYS A 157 -5.96 12.34 -27.38
N GLU A 158 -7.21 12.13 -26.98
CA GLU A 158 -8.40 12.39 -27.77
C GLU A 158 -8.59 13.88 -28.06
N LYS A 159 -8.96 14.23 -29.30
CA LYS A 159 -9.18 15.60 -29.76
C LYS A 159 -10.61 15.79 -30.25
N ALA A 160 -11.07 17.05 -30.22
CA ALA A 160 -12.36 17.43 -30.76
C ALA A 160 -12.47 17.05 -32.25
N GLY A 161 -13.56 16.36 -32.60
CA GLY A 161 -13.83 15.90 -33.96
C GLY A 161 -13.22 14.53 -34.30
N ASP A 162 -12.46 13.91 -33.41
CA ASP A 162 -12.01 12.52 -33.60
C ASP A 162 -13.21 11.55 -33.63
N MET A 163 -13.01 10.35 -34.17
CA MET A 163 -13.97 9.26 -34.00
C MET A 163 -14.14 8.94 -32.51
N ALA A 164 -15.38 8.68 -32.10
CA ALA A 164 -15.70 8.37 -30.71
C ALA A 164 -14.84 7.19 -30.20
N PRO A 165 -14.16 7.32 -29.05
CA PRO A 165 -13.26 6.30 -28.54
C PRO A 165 -13.94 4.94 -28.36
N VAL A 166 -13.15 3.87 -28.38
CA VAL A 166 -13.67 2.50 -28.30
C VAL A 166 -14.51 2.33 -27.04
N ALA A 167 -15.69 1.74 -27.20
CA ALA A 167 -16.56 1.43 -26.07
C ALA A 167 -15.94 0.38 -25.16
N GLU A 168 -15.94 0.65 -23.86
CA GLU A 168 -15.57 -0.30 -22.85
C GLU A 168 -16.67 -1.35 -22.67
N LYS A 169 -16.30 -2.49 -22.07
CA LYS A 169 -17.26 -3.55 -21.72
C LYS A 169 -18.26 -3.11 -20.66
N HIS A 170 -17.83 -2.25 -19.73
CA HIS A 170 -18.66 -1.76 -18.64
C HIS A 170 -19.46 -0.55 -19.11
N LYS A 171 -20.75 -0.55 -18.80
CA LYS A 171 -21.68 0.52 -19.14
C LYS A 171 -22.15 1.23 -17.87
N LEU A 172 -22.72 2.41 -18.03
CA LEU A 172 -23.44 3.07 -16.96
C LEU A 172 -24.87 2.54 -16.90
N LYS A 173 -25.46 2.55 -15.70
CA LYS A 173 -26.82 2.12 -15.44
C LYS A 173 -27.70 3.30 -15.03
N THR A 174 -29.01 3.20 -15.25
CA THR A 174 -29.96 4.21 -14.81
C THR A 174 -29.78 4.53 -13.33
N GLY A 175 -29.78 5.82 -13.02
CA GLY A 175 -29.56 6.31 -11.67
C GLY A 175 -28.10 6.54 -11.31
N ASP A 176 -27.13 6.00 -12.07
CA ASP A 176 -25.70 6.28 -11.88
C ASP A 176 -25.46 7.78 -11.92
N ARG A 177 -24.74 8.28 -10.91
CA ARG A 177 -24.31 9.68 -10.84
C ARG A 177 -22.88 9.77 -11.33
N VAL A 178 -22.65 10.67 -12.27
CA VAL A 178 -21.35 10.89 -12.89
C VAL A 178 -21.04 12.37 -12.90
N ILE A 179 -19.80 12.69 -12.56
CA ILE A 179 -19.29 14.05 -12.63
C ILE A 179 -18.51 14.24 -13.90
N VAL A 180 -18.85 15.28 -14.67
CA VAL A 180 -18.23 15.56 -15.96
C VAL A 180 -17.14 16.60 -15.77
N LEU A 181 -15.89 16.15 -15.93
CA LEU A 181 -14.69 16.94 -15.73
C LEU A 181 -14.40 17.85 -16.92
N ARG A 182 -14.68 17.37 -18.14
CA ARG A 182 -14.57 18.12 -19.40
C ARG A 182 -15.62 17.68 -20.40
N GLU A 183 -15.96 18.57 -21.32
CA GLU A 183 -16.79 18.25 -22.49
C GLU A 183 -15.91 18.28 -23.74
N ASN A 184 -16.18 17.38 -24.68
CA ASN A 184 -15.52 17.33 -25.98
C ASN A 184 -16.50 16.83 -27.05
N THR A 185 -16.16 16.96 -28.33
CA THR A 185 -16.99 16.47 -29.43
C THR A 185 -16.32 15.33 -30.17
N PHE A 186 -17.10 14.30 -30.50
CA PHE A 186 -16.63 13.16 -31.29
C PHE A 186 -17.62 12.81 -32.40
N ASP A 187 -17.11 12.27 -33.50
CA ASP A 187 -17.93 11.62 -34.52
C ASP A 187 -18.34 10.22 -34.06
N LEU A 188 -19.64 9.99 -33.93
CA LEU A 188 -20.19 8.66 -33.73
C LEU A 188 -21.18 8.36 -34.86
N ASN A 189 -20.80 7.42 -35.74
CA ASN A 189 -21.58 6.98 -36.90
C ASN A 189 -21.89 8.11 -37.91
N GLY A 190 -20.94 9.02 -38.16
CA GLY A 190 -21.09 10.13 -39.10
C GLY A 190 -21.86 11.33 -38.53
N GLN A 191 -22.08 11.35 -37.20
CA GLN A 191 -22.71 12.46 -36.50
C GLN A 191 -21.82 12.96 -35.37
N THR A 192 -21.55 14.26 -35.37
CA THR A 192 -20.87 14.94 -34.27
C THR A 192 -21.77 15.00 -33.04
N GLN A 193 -21.31 14.41 -31.93
CA GLN A 193 -22.02 14.41 -30.65
C GLN A 193 -21.12 14.95 -29.54
N THR A 194 -21.72 15.53 -28.51
CA THR A 194 -21.00 15.98 -27.31
C THR A 194 -20.84 14.82 -26.32
N PHE A 195 -19.62 14.67 -25.82
CA PHE A 195 -19.24 13.69 -24.81
C PHE A 195 -18.66 14.39 -23.59
N GLY A 196 -18.86 13.78 -22.42
CA GLY A 196 -18.27 14.18 -21.16
C GLY A 196 -17.16 13.22 -20.76
N LEU A 197 -16.00 13.75 -20.38
CA LEU A 197 -14.97 13.01 -19.67
C LEU A 197 -15.43 12.91 -18.22
N ALA A 198 -15.92 11.74 -17.84
CA ALA A 198 -16.65 11.53 -16.61
C ALA A 198 -15.94 10.57 -15.65
N ARG A 199 -16.26 10.71 -14.37
CA ARG A 199 -16.00 9.71 -13.33
C ARG A 199 -17.29 9.38 -12.60
N VAL A 200 -17.44 8.12 -12.20
CA VAL A 200 -18.60 7.68 -11.40
C VAL A 200 -18.44 8.18 -9.97
N LEU A 201 -19.54 8.66 -9.38
CA LEU A 201 -19.60 8.99 -7.97
C LEU A 201 -20.12 7.79 -7.15
N ASN A 202 -19.49 7.51 -6.02
CA ASN A 202 -20.01 6.55 -5.05
C ASN A 202 -21.17 7.15 -4.23
N SER A 203 -21.71 6.37 -3.29
CA SER A 203 -22.79 6.82 -2.39
C SER A 203 -22.42 7.99 -1.48
N LYS A 204 -21.12 8.24 -1.25
CA LYS A 204 -20.58 9.41 -0.53
C LYS A 204 -20.33 10.61 -1.45
N SER A 205 -20.75 10.54 -2.71
CA SER A 205 -20.47 11.55 -3.75
C SER A 205 -18.98 11.75 -4.05
N GLU A 206 -18.15 10.73 -3.81
CA GLU A 206 -16.72 10.75 -4.11
C GLU A 206 -16.45 10.12 -5.47
N MET A 207 -15.48 10.67 -6.22
CA MET A 207 -15.09 10.12 -7.52
C MET A 207 -14.38 8.78 -7.38
N THR A 208 -14.86 7.77 -8.12
CA THR A 208 -14.31 6.42 -8.14
C THR A 208 -13.96 5.96 -9.55
N GLY A 209 -13.14 4.90 -9.64
CA GLY A 209 -12.71 4.33 -10.92
C GLY A 209 -11.82 5.27 -11.75
N LYS A 210 -11.50 4.85 -12.98
CA LYS A 210 -10.77 5.68 -13.96
C LYS A 210 -11.73 6.60 -14.70
N ALA A 211 -11.22 7.71 -15.25
CA ALA A 211 -12.01 8.56 -16.13
C ALA A 211 -12.32 7.84 -17.45
N PHE A 212 -13.49 8.14 -18.02
CA PHE A 212 -13.97 7.58 -19.28
C PHE A 212 -14.81 8.61 -20.04
N TRP A 213 -14.94 8.46 -21.35
CA TRP A 213 -15.84 9.27 -22.17
C TRP A 213 -17.26 8.67 -22.18
N MET A 214 -18.29 9.50 -22.13
CA MET A 214 -19.70 9.10 -22.28
C MET A 214 -20.49 10.15 -23.06
N SER A 215 -21.54 9.76 -23.77
CA SER A 215 -22.40 10.72 -24.49
C SER A 215 -23.14 11.61 -23.49
N LEU A 216 -23.26 12.91 -23.81
CA LEU A 216 -24.07 13.87 -23.07
C LEU A 216 -25.40 14.18 -23.76
N ASP A 217 -25.88 13.28 -24.63
CA ASP A 217 -27.23 13.41 -25.20
C ASP A 217 -28.26 13.49 -24.05
N PRO A 218 -29.12 14.53 -24.02
CA PRO A 218 -30.13 14.71 -22.98
C PRO A 218 -31.12 13.54 -22.86
N GLN A 219 -31.21 12.68 -23.89
CA GLN A 219 -31.99 11.45 -23.81
C GLN A 219 -31.34 10.38 -22.93
N TYR A 220 -30.02 10.40 -22.75
CA TYR A 220 -29.31 9.39 -21.96
C TYR A 220 -28.97 9.90 -20.56
N VAL A 221 -28.64 11.18 -20.43
CA VAL A 221 -28.25 11.77 -19.15
C VAL A 221 -29.00 13.07 -18.89
N THR A 222 -29.33 13.33 -17.63
CA THR A 222 -29.90 14.60 -17.20
C THR A 222 -28.98 15.29 -16.21
N SER A 223 -28.85 16.61 -16.30
CA SER A 223 -28.08 17.37 -15.33
C SER A 223 -28.86 17.46 -14.02
N VAL A 224 -28.19 17.14 -12.92
CA VAL A 224 -28.76 17.12 -11.56
C VAL A 224 -28.08 18.11 -10.61
N GLY A 225 -27.34 19.07 -11.18
CA GLY A 225 -26.66 20.14 -10.46
C GLY A 225 -25.16 20.17 -10.73
N GLU A 226 -24.43 20.75 -9.78
CA GLU A 226 -22.97 20.90 -9.84
C GLU A 226 -22.33 20.50 -8.51
N GLN A 227 -21.09 20.03 -8.57
CA GLN A 227 -20.31 19.66 -7.39
C GLN A 227 -18.83 20.00 -7.59
N MET A 228 -18.15 20.37 -6.50
CA MET A 228 -16.69 20.46 -6.46
C MET A 228 -16.10 19.04 -6.35
N ALA A 229 -15.87 18.42 -7.51
CA ALA A 229 -15.53 16.99 -7.63
C ALA A 229 -14.34 16.53 -6.79
N HIS A 230 -13.35 17.42 -6.64
CA HIS A 230 -12.07 17.15 -6.00
C HIS A 230 -12.04 17.54 -4.52
N LEU A 231 -13.13 18.10 -3.98
CA LEU A 231 -13.16 18.60 -2.61
C LEU A 231 -13.09 17.42 -1.62
N PRO A 232 -12.05 17.32 -0.77
CA PRO A 232 -11.91 16.22 0.18
C PRO A 232 -13.07 16.17 1.19
N ALA A 233 -13.35 14.99 1.75
CA ALA A 233 -14.49 14.79 2.65
C ALA A 233 -14.51 15.76 3.84
N TRP A 234 -13.35 16.03 4.46
CA TRP A 234 -13.26 16.99 5.56
C TRP A 234 -13.55 18.44 5.12
N MET A 235 -13.12 18.83 3.91
CA MET A 235 -13.43 20.15 3.35
C MET A 235 -14.90 20.27 2.97
N GLN A 236 -15.55 19.19 2.52
CA GLN A 236 -17.00 19.17 2.28
C GLN A 236 -17.77 19.41 3.58
N GLN A 237 -17.32 18.80 4.68
CA GLN A 237 -17.91 19.04 5.99
C GLN A 237 -17.65 20.48 6.48
N ALA A 238 -16.44 21.00 6.30
CA ALA A 238 -16.13 22.39 6.61
C ALA A 238 -17.01 23.37 5.80
N ALA A 239 -17.20 23.11 4.50
CA ALA A 239 -18.07 23.90 3.64
C ALA A 239 -19.55 23.82 4.07
N THR A 240 -20.00 22.66 4.54
CA THR A 240 -21.35 22.48 5.11
C THR A 240 -21.52 23.25 6.42
N GLN A 241 -20.48 23.31 7.26
CA GLN A 241 -20.47 24.14 8.47
C GLN A 241 -20.48 25.65 8.16
N GLY A 242 -20.05 26.04 6.96
CA GLY A 242 -20.29 27.38 6.40
C GLY A 242 -19.48 28.51 7.02
N THR A 243 -18.42 28.21 7.77
CA THR A 243 -17.50 29.21 8.33
C THR A 243 -16.17 29.13 7.59
N PHE A 244 -15.84 30.17 6.84
CA PHE A 244 -14.63 30.28 6.03
C PHE A 244 -13.69 31.35 6.62
N ASP A 245 -12.42 31.32 6.20
CA ASP A 245 -11.41 32.33 6.52
C ASP A 245 -11.13 32.54 8.02
N ALA A 246 -11.52 31.56 8.84
CA ALA A 246 -11.32 31.55 10.29
C ALA A 246 -10.88 30.16 10.76
N VAL A 247 -10.19 30.10 11.90
CA VAL A 247 -9.90 28.83 12.58
C VAL A 247 -11.20 28.30 13.19
N VAL A 248 -11.53 27.06 12.85
CA VAL A 248 -12.76 26.39 13.24
C VAL A 248 -12.43 25.07 13.90
N LYS A 249 -13.07 24.82 15.04
CA LYS A 249 -13.17 23.50 15.64
C LYS A 249 -14.36 22.76 15.03
N PRO A 250 -14.21 21.51 14.54
CA PRO A 250 -15.33 20.72 14.05
C PRO A 250 -16.50 20.68 15.03
N ALA A 251 -17.71 20.95 14.55
CA ALA A 251 -18.93 20.87 15.37
C ALA A 251 -19.27 19.43 15.78
N THR A 252 -18.85 18.45 14.98
CA THR A 252 -19.02 17.02 15.23
C THR A 252 -17.69 16.32 15.03
N LYS A 253 -17.44 15.26 15.80
CA LYS A 253 -16.24 14.43 15.65
C LYS A 253 -16.08 13.99 14.20
N LEU A 254 -14.91 14.23 13.62
CA LEU A 254 -14.56 13.85 12.26
C LEU A 254 -13.27 13.02 12.32
N GLU A 255 -13.37 11.76 11.91
CA GLU A 255 -12.22 10.86 11.82
C GLU A 255 -11.74 10.77 10.37
N VAL A 256 -10.43 10.66 10.21
CA VAL A 256 -9.75 10.41 8.93
C VAL A 256 -8.85 9.20 9.06
N ALA A 257 -8.64 8.48 7.97
CA ALA A 257 -7.74 7.34 7.90
C ALA A 257 -6.45 7.67 7.12
N ALA A 258 -5.38 6.93 7.40
CA ALA A 258 -4.17 7.02 6.60
C ALA A 258 -4.45 6.64 5.14
N GLY A 259 -4.14 7.56 4.22
CA GLY A 259 -4.39 7.46 2.78
C GLY A 259 -5.62 8.24 2.28
N ASP A 260 -6.46 8.74 3.17
CA ASP A 260 -7.58 9.63 2.81
C ASP A 260 -7.04 10.95 2.23
N ALA A 261 -7.82 11.57 1.33
CA ALA A 261 -7.44 12.82 0.67
C ALA A 261 -7.40 14.00 1.66
N VAL A 262 -6.28 14.74 1.66
CA VAL A 262 -6.12 15.98 2.44
C VAL A 262 -6.52 17.18 1.62
N GLY A 263 -6.09 17.25 0.36
CA GLY A 263 -6.26 18.40 -0.51
C GLY A 263 -5.16 18.48 -1.56
N TYR A 264 -5.02 19.65 -2.16
CA TYR A 264 -4.10 19.93 -3.26
C TYR A 264 -3.17 21.09 -2.90
N LEU A 265 -2.07 21.22 -3.64
CA LEU A 265 -1.11 22.30 -3.48
C LEU A 265 -1.75 23.64 -3.83
N ALA A 266 -1.60 24.66 -2.98
CA ALA A 266 -2.03 26.02 -3.29
C ALA A 266 -0.98 26.73 -4.13
N GLU A 267 -1.41 27.57 -5.09
CA GLU A 267 -0.51 28.51 -5.77
C GLU A 267 -0.16 29.66 -4.81
N ASP A 268 1.13 29.86 -4.60
CA ASP A 268 1.74 30.95 -3.88
C ASP A 268 2.48 31.87 -4.88
N ILE A 269 2.20 33.16 -4.80
CA ILE A 269 2.83 34.22 -5.57
C ILE A 269 3.46 35.18 -4.56
N ALA A 270 4.79 35.09 -4.39
CA ALA A 270 5.56 35.82 -3.40
C ALA A 270 6.62 36.73 -4.05
N PRO A 271 7.12 37.77 -3.34
CA PRO A 271 8.23 38.59 -3.83
C PRO A 271 9.51 37.78 -4.11
N ASP A 272 10.18 38.04 -5.23
CA ASP A 272 11.49 37.46 -5.53
C ASP A 272 12.67 38.39 -5.12
N SER A 273 13.90 37.85 -5.19
CA SER A 273 15.13 38.57 -4.82
C SER A 273 15.55 39.69 -5.78
N MET A 274 14.91 39.81 -6.96
CA MET A 274 15.21 40.81 -8.00
C MET A 274 14.15 41.93 -8.08
N GLY A 275 13.28 42.05 -7.08
CA GLY A 275 12.18 43.02 -7.08
C GLY A 275 11.00 42.61 -7.98
N GLY A 276 10.96 41.35 -8.38
CA GLY A 276 9.88 40.66 -9.08
C GLY A 276 8.94 39.90 -8.14
N VAL A 277 8.20 38.97 -8.72
CA VAL A 277 7.39 37.99 -8.00
C VAL A 277 7.67 36.62 -8.62
N GLU A 278 7.72 35.61 -7.78
CA GLU A 278 7.84 34.21 -8.21
C GLU A 278 6.55 33.46 -7.90
N LYS A 279 6.33 32.37 -8.64
CA LYS A 279 5.17 31.51 -8.48
C LYS A 279 5.61 30.11 -8.11
N SER A 280 4.97 29.52 -7.11
CA SER A 280 5.15 28.12 -6.79
C SER A 280 3.89 27.50 -6.22
N ALA A 281 3.75 26.18 -6.32
CA ALA A 281 2.64 25.47 -5.69
C ALA A 281 3.20 24.52 -4.63
N PHE A 282 2.81 24.72 -3.37
CA PHE A 282 3.32 23.89 -2.27
C PHE A 282 2.34 23.80 -1.11
N VAL A 283 2.57 22.81 -0.23
CA VAL A 283 1.95 22.65 1.08
C VAL A 283 3.07 22.46 2.10
N HIS A 284 2.92 23.09 3.26
CA HIS A 284 3.77 22.84 4.41
C HIS A 284 3.14 21.77 5.31
N VAL A 285 3.94 20.79 5.71
CA VAL A 285 3.51 19.65 6.53
C VAL A 285 4.37 19.55 7.78
N GLU A 286 3.73 19.50 8.95
CA GLU A 286 4.41 19.28 10.24
C GLU A 286 3.83 18.09 10.99
N VAL A 287 4.67 17.48 11.82
CA VAL A 287 4.23 16.55 12.87
C VAL A 287 4.66 17.12 14.21
N LEU A 288 3.66 17.41 15.04
CA LEU A 288 3.81 18.13 16.30
C LEU A 288 3.34 17.30 17.49
N SER A 289 3.82 17.57 18.70
CA SER A 289 3.25 17.00 19.92
C SER A 289 3.38 17.94 21.11
N THR A 290 2.33 18.01 21.92
CA THR A 290 2.32 18.67 23.24
C THR A 290 2.46 17.65 24.38
N ASP A 291 2.67 16.37 24.04
CA ASP A 291 2.65 15.28 25.00
C ASP A 291 3.91 15.28 25.87
N SER A 292 3.70 15.36 27.19
CA SER A 292 4.78 15.29 28.18
C SER A 292 5.52 13.95 28.20
N ARG A 293 4.95 12.90 27.59
CA ARG A 293 5.52 11.54 27.58
C ARG A 293 6.52 11.30 26.45
N MET A 294 6.87 12.30 25.64
CA MET A 294 7.75 12.13 24.48
C MET A 294 9.03 11.34 24.78
N SER A 295 9.83 11.75 25.78
CA SER A 295 11.09 11.08 26.13
C SER A 295 10.88 9.64 26.63
N ASP A 296 9.81 9.40 27.40
CA ASP A 296 9.44 8.07 27.89
C ASP A 296 9.00 7.15 26.72
N PHE A 297 8.29 7.70 25.74
CA PHE A 297 7.86 7.02 24.53
C PHE A 297 9.05 6.62 23.66
N LEU A 298 9.97 7.56 23.37
CA LEU A 298 11.14 7.29 22.53
C LEU A 298 12.07 6.25 23.14
N SER A 299 12.24 6.26 24.46
CA SER A 299 13.10 5.31 25.18
C SER A 299 12.44 3.95 25.42
N ASN A 300 11.20 3.76 24.95
CA ASN A 300 10.40 2.57 25.23
C ASN A 300 10.36 2.21 26.73
N LYS A 301 10.13 3.21 27.59
CA LYS A 301 10.14 3.02 29.05
C LYS A 301 9.17 1.95 29.52
N ALA A 302 8.04 1.80 28.82
CA ALA A 302 7.07 0.76 29.13
C ALA A 302 7.48 -0.64 28.66
N GLN A 303 8.62 -0.80 27.98
CA GLN A 303 9.16 -2.08 27.52
C GLN A 303 8.20 -2.83 26.60
N VAL A 304 7.65 -2.13 25.61
CA VAL A 304 6.88 -2.72 24.50
C VAL A 304 7.76 -3.73 23.78
N LYS A 305 7.20 -4.91 23.51
CA LYS A 305 7.92 -6.04 22.87
C LYS A 305 7.40 -6.37 21.48
N SER A 306 6.26 -5.80 21.08
CA SER A 306 5.65 -5.95 19.76
C SER A 306 6.44 -5.18 18.70
N GLY A 307 6.21 -5.50 17.43
CA GLY A 307 6.84 -4.84 16.29
C GLY A 307 8.12 -5.53 15.79
N PRO A 308 8.64 -5.12 14.62
CA PRO A 308 9.89 -5.62 14.08
C PRO A 308 11.06 -5.36 15.02
N LYS A 309 12.12 -6.14 14.83
CA LYS A 309 13.38 -5.97 15.50
C LYS A 309 14.44 -5.48 14.53
N TYR A 310 15.46 -4.84 15.07
CA TYR A 310 16.56 -4.27 14.31
C TYR A 310 17.89 -4.71 14.89
N VAL A 311 18.89 -4.72 14.03
CA VAL A 311 20.29 -4.92 14.39
C VAL A 311 21.03 -3.63 14.08
N HIS A 312 21.73 -3.11 15.08
CA HIS A 312 22.68 -2.03 14.92
C HIS A 312 24.07 -2.63 14.75
N ILE A 313 24.69 -2.41 13.59
CA ILE A 313 26.03 -2.89 13.31
C ILE A 313 27.04 -1.92 13.90
N HIS A 314 27.96 -2.42 14.73
CA HIS A 314 29.03 -1.57 15.24
C HIS A 314 29.99 -1.18 14.10
N PRO A 315 30.45 0.08 14.07
CA PRO A 315 31.49 0.47 13.11
C PRO A 315 32.77 -0.32 13.35
N GLU A 316 33.55 -0.57 12.29
CA GLU A 316 34.85 -1.27 12.34
C GLU A 316 34.84 -2.75 12.73
N SER A 317 33.63 -3.28 12.89
CA SER A 317 33.37 -4.70 13.05
C SER A 317 34.07 -5.51 11.98
N SER A 318 34.65 -6.62 12.40
CA SER A 318 35.39 -7.48 11.49
C SER A 318 34.42 -8.26 10.62
N VAL A 319 34.70 -8.34 9.33
CA VAL A 319 33.89 -9.14 8.40
C VAL A 319 34.51 -10.52 8.28
N TYR A 320 33.68 -11.55 8.34
CA TYR A 320 34.08 -12.96 8.28
C TYR A 320 33.54 -13.60 7.01
N ALA A 321 34.31 -14.54 6.45
CA ALA A 321 33.85 -15.45 5.42
C ALA A 321 33.48 -16.78 6.07
N ARG A 322 32.37 -17.37 5.64
CA ARG A 322 31.86 -18.64 6.18
C ARG A 322 32.16 -19.80 5.24
N SER A 323 32.67 -20.91 5.80
CA SER A 323 32.78 -22.21 5.13
C SER A 323 32.26 -23.30 6.06
N GLY A 324 31.06 -23.81 5.77
CA GLY A 324 30.36 -24.73 6.67
C GLY A 324 30.09 -24.10 8.03
N ASP A 325 30.75 -24.62 9.06
CA ASP A 325 30.65 -24.18 10.46
C ASP A 325 31.84 -23.30 10.90
N THR A 326 32.77 -22.99 9.98
CA THR A 326 33.97 -22.19 10.28
C THR A 326 33.84 -20.77 9.73
N PHE A 327 34.13 -19.78 10.58
CA PHE A 327 34.18 -18.37 10.24
C PHE A 327 35.62 -17.87 10.26
N THR A 328 36.12 -17.46 9.10
CA THR A 328 37.48 -16.93 8.96
C THR A 328 37.41 -15.42 8.79
N GLN A 329 38.07 -14.68 9.68
CA GLN A 329 38.14 -13.23 9.58
C GLN A 329 38.79 -12.84 8.24
N THR A 330 38.08 -12.01 7.48
CA THR A 330 38.59 -11.46 6.23
C THR A 330 39.45 -10.23 6.51
N LYS A 331 40.07 -9.67 5.45
CA LYS A 331 40.70 -8.35 5.53
C LYS A 331 39.69 -7.20 5.55
N GLY A 332 38.41 -7.48 5.29
CA GLY A 332 37.34 -6.50 5.25
C GLY A 332 36.85 -6.11 6.66
N LYS A 333 36.44 -4.85 6.80
CA LYS A 333 35.81 -4.31 8.00
C LYS A 333 34.61 -3.47 7.60
N VAL A 334 33.61 -3.40 8.48
CA VAL A 334 32.57 -2.38 8.39
C VAL A 334 33.25 -1.03 8.47
N LYS A 335 32.94 -0.10 7.57
CA LYS A 335 33.60 1.22 7.60
C LYS A 335 33.16 1.99 8.86
N LYS A 336 34.07 2.81 9.39
CA LYS A 336 33.87 3.53 10.67
C LYS A 336 32.74 4.58 10.61
N ASP A 337 32.39 5.03 9.41
CA ASP A 337 31.39 6.03 9.07
C ASP A 337 30.00 5.45 8.80
N ILE A 338 29.82 4.13 8.92
CA ILE A 338 28.56 3.44 8.63
C ILE A 338 27.92 3.00 9.95
N HIS A 339 26.90 3.74 10.41
CA HIS A 339 26.02 3.31 11.51
C HIS A 339 24.75 2.72 10.92
N LYS A 340 24.80 1.43 10.59
CA LYS A 340 23.67 0.75 9.94
C LYS A 340 22.76 0.11 10.97
N ILE A 341 21.56 0.66 11.09
CA ILE A 341 20.41 0.02 11.70
C ILE A 341 19.63 -0.66 10.59
N ILE A 342 19.57 -1.99 10.64
CA ILE A 342 18.95 -2.80 9.60
C ILE A 342 17.87 -3.66 10.24
N PRO A 343 16.70 -3.84 9.60
CA PRO A 343 15.71 -4.82 10.03
C PRO A 343 16.35 -6.19 10.28
N GLN A 344 16.11 -6.77 11.44
CA GLN A 344 16.74 -8.02 11.87
C GLN A 344 16.37 -9.21 10.98
N ASP A 345 15.21 -9.16 10.33
CA ASP A 345 14.75 -10.16 9.36
C ASP A 345 15.50 -10.13 8.03
N LYS A 346 16.28 -9.08 7.74
CA LYS A 346 17.22 -9.06 6.61
C LYS A 346 18.50 -9.84 6.90
N PHE A 347 18.78 -10.17 8.16
CA PHE A 347 19.90 -11.03 8.51
C PHE A 347 19.40 -12.45 8.67
N HIS A 348 20.19 -13.41 8.18
CA HIS A 348 19.95 -14.82 8.40
C HIS A 348 20.95 -15.31 9.45
N PRO A 349 20.66 -15.19 10.76
CA PRO A 349 21.61 -15.55 11.79
C PRO A 349 21.95 -17.05 11.74
N PHE A 350 23.23 -17.36 11.84
CA PHE A 350 23.76 -18.71 11.94
C PHE A 350 24.36 -18.91 13.33
N LYS A 351 23.96 -19.98 14.02
CA LYS A 351 24.63 -20.42 15.24
C LYS A 351 25.62 -21.52 14.89
N ASP A 352 26.89 -21.28 15.20
CA ASP A 352 27.92 -22.32 15.02
C ASP A 352 27.81 -23.41 16.09
N SER A 353 28.58 -24.50 15.94
CA SER A 353 28.59 -25.61 16.90
C SER A 353 29.03 -25.23 18.32
N SER A 354 29.67 -24.07 18.51
CA SER A 354 30.02 -23.53 19.83
C SER A 354 28.89 -22.71 20.46
N GLY A 355 27.80 -22.48 19.72
CA GLY A 355 26.64 -21.70 20.14
C GLY A 355 26.74 -20.20 19.83
N LYS A 356 27.81 -19.76 19.15
CA LYS A 356 28.04 -18.36 18.81
C LYS A 356 27.15 -17.93 17.65
N CYS A 357 26.49 -16.78 17.77
CA CYS A 357 25.64 -16.26 16.71
C CYS A 357 26.44 -15.40 15.72
N TRP A 358 26.13 -15.55 14.43
CA TRP A 358 26.75 -14.85 13.32
C TRP A 358 25.67 -14.28 12.40
N PHE A 359 25.84 -13.06 11.92
CA PHE A 359 24.85 -12.35 11.12
C PHE A 359 25.31 -12.25 9.66
N ASP A 360 24.56 -12.83 8.73
CA ASP A 360 24.80 -12.71 7.28
C ASP A 360 24.46 -11.30 6.80
N ILE A 361 25.43 -10.62 6.18
CA ILE A 361 25.25 -9.27 5.63
C ILE A 361 25.28 -9.23 4.08
N GLY A 362 25.22 -10.39 3.43
CA GLY A 362 25.25 -10.53 1.97
C GLY A 362 26.64 -10.73 1.39
N ASP A 363 26.72 -11.13 0.11
CA ASP A 363 27.97 -11.33 -0.64
C ASP A 363 29.02 -12.24 0.03
N GLY A 364 28.57 -13.18 0.87
CA GLY A 364 29.42 -14.09 1.63
C GLY A 364 30.11 -13.46 2.85
N ALA A 365 29.71 -12.25 3.23
CA ALA A 365 30.21 -11.52 4.40
C ALA A 365 29.32 -11.75 5.64
N TRP A 366 29.98 -11.96 6.78
CA TRP A 366 29.33 -12.25 8.06
C TRP A 366 29.89 -11.38 9.19
N LEU A 367 29.05 -11.06 10.16
CA LEU A 367 29.42 -10.34 11.39
C LEU A 367 29.28 -11.22 12.62
N ASN A 368 30.11 -10.96 13.62
CA ASN A 368 30.01 -11.64 14.90
C ASN A 368 28.90 -11.04 15.78
N GLU A 369 28.28 -11.83 16.66
CA GLU A 369 27.34 -11.28 17.64
C GLU A 369 27.93 -10.23 18.58
N ALA A 370 29.24 -10.28 18.85
CA ALA A 370 29.92 -9.27 19.66
C ALA A 370 30.09 -7.91 18.94
N ASP A 371 29.85 -7.90 17.63
CA ASP A 371 30.09 -6.77 16.71
C ASP A 371 28.76 -6.06 16.32
N VAL A 372 27.64 -6.44 16.95
CA VAL A 372 26.31 -5.90 16.68
C VAL A 372 25.47 -5.81 17.96
N ASP A 373 24.60 -4.80 18.06
CA ASP A 373 23.49 -4.80 19.01
C ASP A 373 22.24 -5.36 18.29
N ALA A 374 21.85 -6.58 18.64
CA ALA A 374 20.66 -7.24 18.07
C ALA A 374 19.43 -7.07 18.98
N ASP A 375 18.27 -7.51 18.50
CA ASP A 375 16.99 -7.50 19.22
C ASP A 375 16.52 -6.09 19.66
N ILE A 376 16.95 -5.05 18.95
CA ILE A 376 16.46 -3.69 19.17
C ILE A 376 15.00 -3.64 18.75
N ASN A 377 14.09 -3.37 19.68
CA ASN A 377 12.66 -3.30 19.41
C ASN A 377 12.33 -2.04 18.60
N GLN A 378 11.38 -2.14 17.66
CA GLN A 378 10.89 -1.00 16.86
C GLN A 378 10.57 0.27 17.68
N TYR A 379 9.96 0.09 18.86
CA TYR A 379 9.52 1.22 19.68
C TYR A 379 10.62 1.77 20.60
N ASP A 380 11.79 1.14 20.65
CA ASP A 380 12.99 1.69 21.29
C ASP A 380 13.67 2.68 20.32
N LEU A 381 12.96 3.78 20.04
CA LEU A 381 13.34 4.79 19.06
C LEU A 381 14.68 5.44 19.42
N THR A 382 15.02 5.57 20.71
CA THR A 382 16.33 6.02 21.15
C THR A 382 17.45 5.12 20.63
N LYS A 383 17.30 3.79 20.72
CA LYS A 383 18.26 2.85 20.10
C LYS A 383 18.19 2.82 18.57
N LEU A 384 17.08 3.25 17.98
CA LEU A 384 16.98 3.48 16.54
C LEU A 384 17.51 4.86 16.10
N GLY A 385 18.16 5.61 17.00
CA GLY A 385 18.86 6.85 16.70
C GLY A 385 18.06 8.13 16.92
N PHE A 386 16.82 8.07 17.42
CA PHE A 386 16.05 9.27 17.75
C PHE A 386 16.58 9.95 19.01
N SER A 387 16.71 11.27 18.95
CA SER A 387 17.26 12.08 20.05
C SER A 387 16.38 13.30 20.32
N THR A 388 16.09 13.56 21.60
CA THR A 388 15.33 14.74 22.03
C THR A 388 16.23 15.93 22.28
N PHE A 389 15.80 17.10 21.85
CA PHE A 389 16.42 18.38 22.17
C PHE A 389 15.32 19.33 22.65
N GLU A 390 15.56 20.06 23.74
CA GLU A 390 14.59 21.02 24.27
C GLU A 390 15.19 22.41 24.27
N GLU A 391 14.50 23.34 23.62
CA GLU A 391 14.83 24.75 23.64
C GLU A 391 13.75 25.52 24.44
N PRO A 392 14.15 26.43 25.34
CA PRO A 392 13.24 27.40 25.93
C PRO A 392 12.57 28.28 24.86
N SER A 393 11.51 29.01 25.24
CA SER A 393 10.88 29.96 24.31
C SER A 393 11.88 31.00 23.79
N THR A 394 11.83 31.24 22.48
CA THR A 394 12.73 32.16 21.79
C THR A 394 12.20 33.60 21.84
N SER A 395 13.08 34.51 22.24
CA SER A 395 12.76 35.95 22.27
C SER A 395 13.02 36.66 20.94
N ASP A 396 13.73 36.01 20.01
CA ASP A 396 14.11 36.54 18.70
C ASP A 396 14.29 35.41 17.68
N MET A 397 13.31 35.22 16.80
CA MET A 397 13.31 34.13 15.82
C MET A 397 14.50 34.19 14.85
N THR A 398 15.13 35.36 14.66
CA THR A 398 16.31 35.47 13.78
C THR A 398 17.53 34.71 14.32
N LYS A 399 17.48 34.29 15.60
CA LYS A 399 18.53 33.54 16.29
C LYS A 399 18.22 32.07 16.48
N SER A 400 17.08 31.58 15.99
CA SER A 400 16.61 30.20 16.26
C SER A 400 17.58 29.10 15.81
N LEU A 401 18.47 29.41 14.87
CA LEU A 401 19.52 28.49 14.38
C LEU A 401 20.88 28.65 15.09
N SER A 402 20.97 29.58 16.05
CA SER A 402 22.16 29.82 16.90
C SER A 402 21.93 29.41 18.37
N GLU A 403 20.75 28.87 18.66
CA GLU A 403 20.29 28.46 19.98
C GLU A 403 20.96 27.16 20.48
N GLY A 404 20.75 26.83 21.75
CA GLY A 404 21.47 25.75 22.44
C GLY A 404 21.23 24.38 21.81
N TRP A 405 19.99 24.10 21.43
CA TRP A 405 19.60 22.83 20.83
C TRP A 405 20.36 22.50 19.52
N ILE A 406 20.74 23.51 18.73
CA ILE A 406 21.58 23.30 17.52
C ILE A 406 22.95 22.81 17.95
N LYS A 407 23.57 23.47 18.92
CA LYS A 407 24.91 23.10 19.44
C LYS A 407 24.89 21.69 20.03
N ASP A 408 23.82 21.35 20.74
CA ASP A 408 23.61 20.00 21.29
C ASP A 408 23.38 18.97 20.18
N GLY A 409 22.57 19.30 19.17
CA GLY A 409 22.33 18.48 17.98
C GLY A 409 23.62 18.18 17.21
N PHE A 410 24.47 19.18 17.03
CA PHE A 410 25.79 19.01 16.42
C PHE A 410 26.75 18.23 17.28
N THR A 411 26.77 18.50 18.59
CA THR A 411 27.55 17.68 19.52
C THR A 411 27.11 16.23 19.42
N LYS A 412 25.80 15.98 19.28
CA LYS A 412 25.27 14.64 19.08
C LYS A 412 25.71 14.03 17.76
N ILE A 413 25.64 14.75 16.64
CA ILE A 413 26.16 14.28 15.34
C ILE A 413 27.67 13.98 15.44
N ALA A 414 28.43 14.83 16.13
CA ALA A 414 29.86 14.66 16.33
C ALA A 414 30.20 13.49 17.26
N GLU A 415 29.40 13.18 18.28
CA GLU A 415 29.56 12.00 19.14
C GLU A 415 29.46 10.69 18.34
N TRP A 416 28.64 10.68 17.28
CA TRP A 416 28.52 9.52 16.39
C TRP A 416 29.77 9.36 15.49
N VAL A 417 30.62 10.37 15.40
CA VAL A 417 31.89 10.38 14.67
C VAL A 417 33.07 10.33 15.66
N ARG A 418 33.56 9.13 15.97
CA ARG A 418 34.50 8.93 17.10
C ARG A 418 35.88 9.63 16.93
N PRO A 419 36.33 10.44 17.92
CA PRO A 419 37.49 11.35 17.84
C PRO A 419 38.90 10.73 17.94
N GLU A 420 39.04 9.44 18.23
CA GLU A 420 40.36 8.81 18.39
C GLU A 420 40.85 8.22 17.05
N ARG A 421 41.92 8.79 16.45
CA ARG A 421 42.83 8.12 15.45
C ARG A 421 44.07 8.91 15.01
N GLY A 422 45.10 8.17 14.56
CA GLY A 422 46.49 8.60 14.29
C GLY A 422 46.78 9.24 12.93
N ILE A 423 48.08 9.34 12.58
CA ILE A 423 48.68 10.34 11.65
C ILE A 423 48.15 10.31 10.19
N GLN A 424 47.70 9.17 9.64
CA GLN A 424 47.13 9.11 8.28
C GLN A 424 45.63 9.49 8.24
N GLU A 425 44.90 9.35 9.35
CA GLU A 425 43.48 9.74 9.49
C GLU A 425 43.32 11.16 10.06
N LYS A 426 44.42 11.86 10.35
CA LYS A 426 44.42 13.34 10.51
C LYS A 426 43.68 14.01 9.35
N GLN A 427 43.80 13.49 8.12
CA GLN A 427 43.12 14.01 6.94
C GLN A 427 41.58 13.87 6.96
N VAL A 428 41.00 12.90 7.67
CA VAL A 428 39.52 12.71 7.76
C VAL A 428 38.94 13.54 8.91
N SER A 429 39.66 13.64 10.05
CA SER A 429 39.32 14.63 11.09
C SER A 429 39.50 16.07 10.56
N ASP A 430 40.50 16.32 9.72
CA ASP A 430 40.67 17.57 9.01
C ASP A 430 39.62 17.76 7.91
N TYR A 431 39.02 16.68 7.36
CA TYR A 431 37.89 16.76 6.43
C TYR A 431 36.57 17.08 7.13
N TYR A 432 36.31 16.54 8.33
CA TYR A 432 35.17 16.95 9.18
C TYR A 432 35.37 18.33 9.80
N LYS A 433 36.59 18.68 10.21
CA LYS A 433 36.93 20.07 10.58
C LYS A 433 36.87 20.99 9.36
N ALA A 434 37.16 20.50 8.15
CA ALA A 434 36.96 21.26 6.91
C ALA A 434 35.49 21.30 6.51
N LEU A 435 34.66 20.31 6.86
CA LEU A 435 33.21 20.32 6.69
C LEU A 435 32.58 21.30 7.69
N LEU A 436 32.97 21.24 8.97
CA LEU A 436 32.62 22.24 9.98
C LEU A 436 33.14 23.62 9.61
N ARG A 437 34.33 23.80 9.03
CA ARG A 437 34.83 25.09 8.48
C ARG A 437 34.21 25.46 7.12
N LYS A 438 33.55 24.54 6.42
CA LYS A 438 32.78 24.81 5.19
C LYS A 438 31.32 25.14 5.52
N MET A 439 30.84 24.62 6.65
CA MET A 439 29.54 24.89 7.28
C MET A 439 29.61 26.08 8.24
N ASP A 440 30.80 26.46 8.68
CA ASP A 440 31.10 27.74 9.35
C ASP A 440 32.09 28.43 8.41
N SER A 441 31.62 28.65 7.17
CA SER A 441 32.36 29.20 6.05
C SER A 441 32.85 30.62 6.33
N ASP A 442 32.14 31.33 7.22
CA ASP A 442 32.53 32.63 7.73
C ASP A 442 33.38 32.57 9.02
N ASN A 443 33.55 31.38 9.59
CA ASN A 443 34.34 31.09 10.79
C ASN A 443 33.87 31.95 12.00
N SER A 444 32.57 32.22 12.08
CA SER A 444 31.91 32.98 13.14
C SER A 444 31.73 32.16 14.43
N GLY A 445 31.72 30.83 14.33
CA GLY A 445 31.41 29.92 15.43
C GLY A 445 29.91 29.74 15.70
N ASP A 446 29.06 30.36 14.87
CA ASP A 446 27.63 30.13 14.77
C ASP A 446 27.32 29.61 13.35
N LEU A 447 26.27 28.79 13.18
CA LEU A 447 25.93 28.25 11.86
C LEU A 447 24.80 29.09 11.25
N SER A 448 25.06 29.71 10.10
CA SER A 448 24.00 30.37 9.35
C SER A 448 23.00 29.34 8.82
N GLY A 449 21.75 29.76 8.59
CA GLY A 449 20.76 28.86 8.00
C GLY A 449 21.14 28.37 6.60
N GLU A 450 21.95 29.12 5.85
CA GLU A 450 22.46 28.69 4.54
C GLU A 450 23.43 27.53 4.68
N GLU A 451 24.33 27.61 5.67
CA GLU A 451 25.27 26.55 5.95
C GLU A 451 24.61 25.29 6.50
N LEU A 452 23.57 25.46 7.35
CA LEU A 452 22.76 24.35 7.84
C LEU A 452 22.00 23.67 6.71
N ARG A 453 21.38 24.44 5.81
CA ARG A 453 20.74 23.89 4.61
C ARG A 453 21.75 23.13 3.76
N HIS A 454 22.93 23.69 3.46
CA HIS A 454 23.93 22.94 2.71
C HIS A 454 24.38 21.65 3.42
N ALA A 455 24.53 21.69 4.75
CA ALA A 455 24.99 20.56 5.54
C ALA A 455 24.05 19.35 5.55
N VAL A 456 22.74 19.58 5.74
CA VAL A 456 21.74 18.50 5.83
C VAL A 456 21.44 17.86 4.47
N HIS A 457 21.87 18.49 3.37
CA HIS A 457 21.68 18.00 1.99
C HIS A 457 22.86 17.18 1.45
N PHE A 458 23.98 17.05 2.18
CA PHE A 458 25.06 16.16 1.75
C PHE A 458 24.66 14.68 1.93
N PRO A 459 24.55 13.89 0.85
CA PRO A 459 24.18 12.47 0.94
C PRO A 459 25.28 11.60 1.56
N GLU A 460 26.49 12.12 1.73
CA GLU A 460 27.61 11.41 2.35
C GLU A 460 27.46 11.32 3.89
N MET A 461 27.74 10.14 4.47
CA MET A 461 27.91 9.89 5.91
C MET A 461 26.64 9.94 6.81
N ASP A 462 25.47 9.64 6.26
CA ASP A 462 24.21 9.45 7.02
C ASP A 462 23.69 10.71 7.79
N VAL A 463 24.23 11.91 7.53
CA VAL A 463 23.83 13.17 8.22
C VAL A 463 22.33 13.45 8.07
N ARG A 464 21.79 13.23 6.87
CA ARG A 464 20.34 13.27 6.58
C ARG A 464 19.53 12.42 7.56
N ASP A 465 19.97 11.19 7.81
CA ASP A 465 19.25 10.23 8.62
C ASP A 465 19.35 10.56 10.11
N ILE A 466 20.45 11.18 10.53
CA ILE A 466 20.62 11.68 11.90
C ILE A 466 19.73 12.91 12.12
N SER A 467 19.76 13.90 11.21
CA SER A 467 18.97 15.13 11.33
C SER A 467 17.46 14.85 11.30
N ALA A 468 17.00 13.94 10.43
CA ALA A 468 15.60 13.55 10.35
C ALA A 468 15.11 12.72 11.57
N ARG A 469 16.02 12.25 12.44
CA ARG A 469 15.70 11.56 13.69
C ARG A 469 15.78 12.47 14.93
N MET A 470 16.06 13.75 14.74
CA MET A 470 15.96 14.74 15.81
C MET A 470 14.48 14.99 16.16
N VAL A 471 14.19 15.07 17.46
CA VAL A 471 12.88 15.42 18.02
C VAL A 471 13.08 16.68 18.86
N VAL A 472 12.67 17.82 18.34
CA VAL A 472 13.07 19.13 18.88
C VAL A 472 11.86 19.81 19.50
N LYS A 473 11.95 20.21 20.77
CA LYS A 473 10.95 21.04 21.43
C LYS A 473 11.32 22.50 21.24
N HIS A 474 10.54 23.22 20.44
CA HIS A 474 10.82 24.60 20.07
C HIS A 474 9.52 25.37 19.86
N ASP A 475 9.58 26.69 19.98
CA ASP A 475 8.45 27.55 19.62
C ASP A 475 8.07 27.34 18.14
N SER A 476 6.79 27.14 17.85
CA SER A 476 6.31 27.00 16.47
C SER A 476 6.10 28.35 15.82
N GLU A 477 6.44 28.48 14.54
CA GLU A 477 6.24 29.68 13.72
C GLU A 477 4.77 30.10 13.57
N TRP A 478 3.82 29.19 13.85
CA TRP A 478 2.38 29.38 13.65
C TRP A 478 1.62 30.05 14.83
N PHE A 479 2.34 30.54 15.85
CA PHE A 479 1.77 31.20 17.03
C PHE A 479 1.99 32.73 17.07
N GLY A 480 0.96 33.47 17.50
CA GLY A 480 1.09 34.87 17.94
C GLY A 480 1.14 35.94 16.84
N GLY A 481 1.23 35.56 15.56
CA GLY A 481 1.14 36.46 14.42
C GLY A 481 2.23 37.54 14.39
N SER A 482 2.01 38.58 13.60
CA SER A 482 2.99 39.64 13.32
C SER A 482 3.30 40.54 14.51
N SER A 483 2.40 40.58 15.49
CA SER A 483 2.54 41.38 16.72
C SER A 483 3.41 40.70 17.78
N HIS A 484 3.71 39.40 17.63
CA HIS A 484 4.48 38.67 18.63
C HIS A 484 5.91 39.21 18.72
N HIS A 485 6.39 39.38 19.97
CA HIS A 485 7.67 40.05 20.23
C HIS A 485 8.87 39.38 19.56
N ARG A 486 8.83 38.06 19.36
CA ARG A 486 9.88 37.26 18.68
C ARG A 486 10.15 37.65 17.23
N TRP A 487 9.17 38.27 16.56
CA TRP A 487 9.30 38.71 15.16
C TRP A 487 9.80 40.16 15.03
N LYS A 488 9.98 40.86 16.16
CA LYS A 488 10.32 42.30 16.17
C LYS A 488 11.65 42.59 15.47
N THR A 489 12.68 41.80 15.71
CA THR A 489 14.00 41.98 15.06
C THR A 489 13.91 41.66 13.57
N PHE A 490 13.31 40.52 13.22
CA PHE A 490 13.12 40.09 11.83
C PHE A 490 12.42 41.16 10.99
N LEU A 491 11.26 41.64 11.43
CA LEU A 491 10.49 42.67 10.72
C LEU A 491 11.22 44.03 10.63
N LYS A 492 12.16 44.31 11.55
CA LYS A 492 12.97 45.54 11.53
C LYS A 492 14.14 45.44 10.53
N GLN A 493 14.67 44.24 10.32
CA GLN A 493 15.81 44.00 9.42
C GLN A 493 15.38 43.75 7.97
N MET A 494 14.12 43.38 7.75
CA MET A 494 13.59 43.10 6.43
C MET A 494 13.46 44.35 5.55
N ASP A 495 13.49 44.17 4.22
CA ASP A 495 13.20 45.22 3.25
C ASP A 495 11.86 45.91 3.59
N PRO A 496 11.84 47.24 3.81
CA PRO A 496 10.63 47.99 4.07
C PRO A 496 9.49 47.75 3.08
N LEU A 497 9.79 47.42 1.82
CA LEU A 497 8.82 47.11 0.78
C LEU A 497 8.07 45.80 1.04
N CYS A 498 8.65 44.88 1.80
CA CYS A 498 8.05 43.58 2.14
C CYS A 498 7.30 43.60 3.49
N VAL A 499 7.58 44.58 4.37
CA VAL A 499 7.10 44.57 5.77
C VAL A 499 5.58 44.48 5.88
N SER A 500 4.84 45.22 5.06
CA SER A 500 3.37 45.17 5.10
C SER A 500 2.84 43.79 4.71
N TYR A 501 3.39 43.20 3.65
CA TYR A 501 3.00 41.89 3.16
C TYR A 501 3.29 40.80 4.20
N VAL A 502 4.51 40.75 4.73
CA VAL A 502 4.90 39.69 5.68
C VAL A 502 4.16 39.79 7.00
N LYS A 503 3.83 41.01 7.47
CA LYS A 503 2.95 41.16 8.64
C LYS A 503 1.57 40.57 8.38
N GLN A 504 0.97 40.90 7.24
CA GLN A 504 -0.31 40.31 6.84
C GLN A 504 -0.21 38.78 6.76
N TRP A 505 0.82 38.25 6.11
CA TRP A 505 1.04 36.81 5.99
C TRP A 505 1.19 36.13 7.36
N PHE A 506 1.94 36.72 8.30
CA PHE A 506 2.05 36.18 9.67
C PHE A 506 0.70 36.15 10.41
N ASP A 507 -0.10 37.20 10.28
CA ASP A 507 -1.41 37.27 10.92
C ASP A 507 -2.39 36.28 10.27
N ASP A 508 -2.31 36.12 8.95
CA ASP A 508 -3.13 35.18 8.19
C ASP A 508 -2.72 33.71 8.43
N MET A 509 -1.45 33.40 8.67
CA MET A 509 -1.00 32.02 8.97
C MET A 509 -1.17 31.60 10.43
N GLU A 510 -1.44 32.55 11.33
CA GLU A 510 -1.59 32.28 12.75
C GLU A 510 -2.82 31.42 13.03
N TRP A 511 -2.62 30.26 13.67
CA TRP A 511 -3.72 29.38 14.06
C TRP A 511 -3.62 28.87 15.50
N MET A 512 -2.41 28.74 16.04
CA MET A 512 -2.17 28.06 17.31
C MET A 512 -2.85 28.73 18.49
N SER A 513 -2.97 30.06 18.50
CA SER A 513 -3.66 30.80 19.57
C SER A 513 -5.16 30.45 19.69
N LYS A 514 -5.73 29.84 18.64
CA LYS A 514 -7.16 29.52 18.52
C LYS A 514 -7.47 28.04 18.76
N VAL A 515 -6.46 27.20 19.01
CA VAL A 515 -6.65 25.75 19.16
C VAL A 515 -6.27 25.31 20.58
N ASP A 516 -7.20 24.60 21.23
CA ASP A 516 -7.00 24.00 22.55
C ASP A 516 -5.75 23.11 22.55
N GLY A 517 -4.86 23.32 23.52
CA GLY A 517 -3.58 22.59 23.64
C GLY A 517 -2.37 23.34 23.06
N PHE A 518 -2.58 24.29 22.14
CA PHE A 518 -1.51 25.15 21.58
C PHE A 518 -1.61 26.62 22.02
N SER A 519 -2.77 27.01 22.56
CA SER A 519 -3.11 28.42 22.85
C SER A 519 -2.21 29.11 23.88
N SER A 520 -1.39 28.38 24.64
CA SER A 520 -0.42 28.98 25.57
C SER A 520 0.80 29.57 24.87
N GLY A 521 1.07 29.18 23.62
CA GLY A 521 2.29 29.56 22.90
C GLY A 521 3.56 28.94 23.48
N ALA A 522 3.43 27.86 24.24
CA ALA A 522 4.59 27.15 24.78
C ALA A 522 5.30 26.35 23.68
N PRO A 523 6.62 26.09 23.82
CA PRO A 523 7.34 25.22 22.91
C PRO A 523 6.68 23.84 22.80
N VAL A 524 6.58 23.33 21.59
CA VAL A 524 6.01 22.01 21.28
C VAL A 524 7.07 21.12 20.66
N TRP A 525 6.89 19.81 20.74
CA TRP A 525 7.75 18.87 20.04
C TRP A 525 7.46 18.91 18.55
N HIS A 526 8.51 18.95 17.76
CA HIS A 526 8.50 18.83 16.31
C HIS A 526 9.25 17.55 15.93
N MET A 527 8.73 16.84 14.95
CA MET A 527 9.36 15.63 14.41
C MET A 527 9.32 15.64 12.89
N HIS A 528 10.38 15.13 12.25
CA HIS A 528 10.40 14.98 10.79
C HIS A 528 9.20 14.13 10.33
N PRO A 529 8.28 14.67 9.51
CA PRO A 529 6.99 14.00 9.23
C PRO A 529 7.11 12.59 8.65
N VAL A 530 7.99 12.39 7.66
CA VAL A 530 8.15 11.09 7.00
C VAL A 530 8.92 10.08 7.86
N VAL A 531 10.09 10.46 8.37
CA VAL A 531 10.99 9.54 9.10
C VAL A 531 10.40 9.12 10.43
N PHE A 532 9.83 10.05 11.20
CA PHE A 532 9.24 9.74 12.50
C PHE A 532 8.01 8.85 12.36
N LEU A 533 7.07 9.20 11.48
CA LEU A 533 5.85 8.40 11.30
C LEU A 533 6.17 7.00 10.75
N ASN A 534 7.15 6.87 9.85
CA ASN A 534 7.58 5.54 9.40
C ASN A 534 8.12 4.68 10.56
N ALA A 535 8.87 5.27 11.49
CA ALA A 535 9.45 4.53 12.61
C ALA A 535 8.38 3.92 13.54
N ILE A 536 7.25 4.60 13.72
CA ILE A 536 6.11 4.14 14.52
C ILE A 536 5.03 3.40 13.71
N SER A 537 5.30 3.10 12.44
CA SER A 537 4.36 2.40 11.56
C SER A 537 4.21 0.92 11.94
N GLN A 538 3.00 0.39 11.92
CA GLN A 538 2.82 -1.06 12.00
C GLN A 538 3.01 -1.64 10.60
N THR A 539 4.23 -2.10 10.30
CA THR A 539 4.48 -2.96 9.14
C THR A 539 4.06 -4.39 9.49
N LYS A 540 3.00 -4.91 8.86
CA LYS A 540 2.69 -6.35 8.91
C LYS A 540 3.87 -7.07 8.23
N LYS A 541 4.52 -7.98 8.95
CA LYS A 541 5.59 -8.82 8.39
C LYS A 541 4.98 -9.70 7.29
N GLN A 542 5.63 -9.76 6.13
CA GLN A 542 5.22 -10.65 5.05
C GLN A 542 5.62 -12.09 5.41
N GLU A 543 4.68 -12.88 5.90
CA GLU A 543 4.93 -14.22 6.46
C GLU A 543 5.33 -15.28 5.43
N ILE A 544 5.07 -15.04 4.15
CA ILE A 544 5.38 -15.94 3.02
C ILE A 544 6.09 -15.16 1.90
N ILE A 545 7.20 -15.69 1.37
CA ILE A 545 7.86 -15.19 0.14
C ILE A 545 7.82 -16.26 -0.97
N PHE A 546 8.16 -15.87 -2.19
CA PHE A 546 8.24 -16.75 -3.35
C PHE A 546 9.49 -17.64 -3.25
N PRO A 547 9.45 -18.91 -3.69
CA PRO A 547 10.58 -19.84 -3.56
C PRO A 547 11.76 -19.54 -4.50
N PHE A 548 11.62 -18.58 -5.41
CA PHE A 548 12.70 -18.03 -6.24
C PHE A 548 12.90 -16.55 -5.96
N ARG A 549 14.16 -16.08 -6.02
CA ARG A 549 14.49 -14.65 -5.95
C ARG A 549 14.23 -13.88 -7.24
N LEU A 550 13.95 -14.59 -8.33
CA LEU A 550 13.66 -14.02 -9.65
C LEU A 550 12.35 -14.60 -10.16
N LYS A 551 11.60 -13.83 -10.97
CA LYS A 551 10.38 -14.31 -11.61
C LYS A 551 10.69 -15.56 -12.44
N PRO A 552 9.86 -16.62 -12.37
CA PRO A 552 10.09 -17.84 -13.12
C PRO A 552 9.95 -17.59 -14.63
N LYS A 553 10.61 -18.40 -15.45
CA LYS A 553 10.60 -18.25 -16.91
C LYS A 553 9.24 -18.52 -17.54
N ASN A 554 8.39 -19.27 -16.85
CA ASN A 554 6.98 -19.46 -17.18
C ASN A 554 6.07 -18.50 -16.41
N ASP A 555 6.54 -17.31 -16.03
CA ASP A 555 5.68 -16.23 -15.56
C ASP A 555 4.89 -15.57 -16.71
N ILE A 556 3.92 -14.70 -16.40
CA ILE A 556 3.02 -14.10 -17.39
C ILE A 556 3.74 -13.24 -18.44
N GLU A 557 4.87 -12.64 -18.06
CA GLU A 557 5.78 -11.89 -18.94
C GLU A 557 6.99 -12.71 -19.39
N GLY A 558 7.11 -13.95 -18.92
CA GLY A 558 8.25 -14.82 -19.16
C GLY A 558 8.29 -15.40 -20.57
N VAL A 559 9.49 -15.87 -20.97
CA VAL A 559 9.74 -16.49 -22.28
C VAL A 559 8.89 -17.75 -22.51
N TRP A 560 8.46 -18.43 -21.45
CA TRP A 560 7.61 -19.61 -21.49
C TRP A 560 6.20 -19.35 -20.94
N LYS A 561 5.68 -18.13 -21.04
CA LYS A 561 4.33 -17.72 -20.58
C LYS A 561 3.16 -18.60 -21.06
N ARG A 562 3.34 -19.38 -22.15
CA ARG A 562 2.35 -20.38 -22.57
C ARG A 562 2.17 -21.53 -21.57
N TYR A 563 3.15 -21.74 -20.69
CA TYR A 563 3.14 -22.71 -19.60
C TYR A 563 2.96 -22.02 -18.24
N TYR A 564 2.15 -20.96 -18.19
CA TYR A 564 2.04 -20.08 -17.04
C TYR A 564 1.79 -20.85 -15.73
N TRP A 565 2.69 -20.68 -14.75
CA TRP A 565 2.64 -21.45 -13.50
C TRP A 565 1.35 -21.22 -12.71
N ALA A 566 0.80 -20.00 -12.77
CA ALA A 566 -0.43 -19.59 -12.10
C ALA A 566 -1.69 -19.70 -12.96
N ALA A 567 -1.62 -20.44 -14.08
CA ALA A 567 -2.77 -20.69 -14.96
C ALA A 567 -3.90 -21.45 -14.23
N SER A 568 -5.14 -21.15 -14.63
CA SER A 568 -6.33 -21.83 -14.10
C SER A 568 -6.29 -23.33 -14.43
N LEU A 569 -6.90 -24.15 -13.56
CA LEU A 569 -7.08 -25.58 -13.79
C LEU A 569 -7.87 -25.89 -15.07
N SER A 570 -8.60 -24.92 -15.63
CA SER A 570 -9.33 -25.02 -16.91
C SER A 570 -8.48 -24.67 -18.14
N ASP A 571 -7.28 -24.10 -17.98
CA ASP A 571 -6.46 -23.59 -19.09
C ASP A 571 -5.82 -24.71 -19.94
N SER A 572 -6.25 -24.85 -21.20
CA SER A 572 -5.79 -25.88 -22.14
C SER A 572 -4.34 -25.69 -22.64
N ASN A 573 -3.76 -24.50 -22.51
CA ASN A 573 -2.46 -24.14 -23.08
C ASN A 573 -1.28 -24.44 -22.13
N ALA A 574 -1.49 -24.38 -20.80
CA ALA A 574 -0.43 -24.54 -19.79
C ALA A 574 -0.42 -25.94 -19.12
N SER A 575 -0.73 -26.98 -19.89
CA SER A 575 -1.14 -28.31 -19.38
C SER A 575 -0.15 -29.12 -18.53
N GLN A 576 1.14 -28.74 -18.49
CA GLN A 576 2.17 -29.48 -17.77
C GLN A 576 2.69 -28.81 -16.50
N ALA A 577 2.42 -27.53 -16.24
CA ALA A 577 2.93 -26.86 -15.03
C ALA A 577 1.89 -26.79 -13.89
N ILE A 578 0.68 -27.29 -14.14
CA ILE A 578 -0.51 -27.06 -13.31
C ILE A 578 -0.83 -28.31 -12.48
N PHE A 579 -1.09 -28.09 -11.19
CA PHE A 579 -1.66 -29.07 -10.27
C PHE A 579 -2.92 -29.73 -10.87
N GLY A 580 -3.14 -31.01 -10.59
CA GLY A 580 -4.38 -31.70 -11.01
C GLY A 580 -4.44 -32.08 -12.50
N ARG A 581 -3.38 -31.86 -13.28
CA ARG A 581 -3.33 -32.30 -14.68
C ARG A 581 -3.06 -33.80 -14.81
N ASN A 582 -3.64 -34.43 -15.83
CA ASN A 582 -3.46 -35.85 -16.09
C ASN A 582 -1.99 -36.14 -16.45
N ARG A 583 -1.41 -37.17 -15.84
CA ARG A 583 -0.08 -37.69 -16.12
C ARG A 583 -0.15 -39.18 -16.42
N SER A 584 0.89 -39.69 -17.09
CA SER A 584 1.02 -41.12 -17.39
C SER A 584 -0.23 -41.68 -18.11
N GLY A 585 -0.65 -41.00 -19.19
CA GLY A 585 -1.84 -41.39 -19.97
C GLY A 585 -3.17 -41.25 -19.23
N GLY A 586 -3.22 -40.50 -18.12
CA GLY A 586 -4.43 -40.32 -17.31
C GLY A 586 -4.49 -41.19 -16.06
N SER A 587 -3.49 -42.06 -15.83
CA SER A 587 -3.46 -42.96 -14.66
C SER A 587 -3.17 -42.28 -13.33
N ARG A 588 -2.67 -41.04 -13.32
CA ARG A 588 -2.51 -40.21 -12.13
C ARG A 588 -2.65 -38.73 -12.44
N LYS A 589 -2.77 -37.90 -11.40
CA LYS A 589 -2.80 -36.44 -11.46
C LYS A 589 -1.45 -35.86 -11.03
N HIS A 590 -1.11 -34.67 -11.51
CA HIS A 590 0.10 -33.92 -11.16
C HIS A 590 -0.06 -33.29 -9.78
N ALA A 591 0.88 -33.56 -8.88
CA ALA A 591 0.83 -33.19 -7.47
C ALA A 591 1.32 -31.77 -7.13
N ALA A 592 1.79 -31.00 -8.10
CA ALA A 592 2.54 -29.77 -7.85
C ALA A 592 2.16 -28.66 -8.83
N ARG A 593 2.65 -27.46 -8.52
CA ARG A 593 2.84 -26.39 -9.49
C ARG A 593 4.31 -26.36 -9.87
N ASP A 594 4.61 -26.38 -11.18
CA ASP A 594 6.00 -26.39 -11.66
C ASP A 594 6.43 -24.97 -12.05
N LEU A 595 7.53 -24.49 -11.44
CA LEU A 595 8.13 -23.18 -11.72
C LEU A 595 9.37 -23.39 -12.59
N TYR A 596 9.35 -22.89 -13.83
CA TYR A 596 10.47 -23.10 -14.75
C TYR A 596 11.55 -22.04 -14.54
N SER A 597 12.81 -22.43 -14.64
CA SER A 597 13.95 -21.58 -14.26
C SER A 597 15.11 -21.69 -15.26
N GLU A 598 16.10 -20.82 -15.09
CA GLU A 598 17.44 -21.08 -15.65
C GLU A 598 18.09 -22.28 -14.96
N PRO A 599 19.12 -22.91 -15.56
CA PRO A 599 19.91 -23.94 -14.91
C PRO A 599 20.42 -23.51 -13.53
N LEU A 600 20.30 -24.39 -12.54
CA LEU A 600 20.86 -24.20 -11.20
C LEU A 600 20.36 -22.90 -10.51
N THR A 601 19.09 -22.55 -10.70
CA THR A 601 18.48 -21.40 -10.02
C THR A 601 18.31 -21.68 -8.52
N GLU A 602 18.65 -20.73 -7.66
CA GLU A 602 18.53 -20.85 -6.21
C GLU A 602 17.08 -20.99 -5.75
N ILE A 603 16.86 -21.93 -4.83
CA ILE A 603 15.59 -22.21 -4.16
C ILE A 603 15.71 -21.77 -2.70
N VAL A 604 14.75 -20.98 -2.21
CA VAL A 604 14.72 -20.49 -0.83
C VAL A 604 13.53 -21.02 -0.04
N ALA A 605 13.67 -21.09 1.29
CA ALA A 605 12.57 -21.36 2.20
C ALA A 605 11.53 -20.22 2.13
N ILE A 606 10.26 -20.56 1.96
CA ILE A 606 9.20 -19.53 1.77
C ILE A 606 8.78 -18.87 3.08
N SER A 607 9.12 -19.50 4.20
CA SER A 607 8.83 -19.03 5.56
C SER A 607 9.80 -19.71 6.53
N ASN A 608 9.74 -19.34 7.81
CA ASN A 608 10.46 -20.03 8.86
C ASN A 608 9.97 -21.48 8.99
N GLY A 609 10.85 -22.42 9.30
CA GLY A 609 10.49 -23.82 9.40
C GLY A 609 11.61 -24.77 9.81
N VAL A 610 11.31 -26.06 9.76
CA VAL A 610 12.21 -27.17 10.10
C VAL A 610 12.32 -28.10 8.90
N VAL A 611 13.53 -28.39 8.46
CA VAL A 611 13.77 -29.37 7.39
C VAL A 611 13.45 -30.75 7.94
N ARG A 612 12.47 -31.42 7.34
CA ARG A 612 11.98 -32.72 7.84
C ARG A 612 12.46 -33.90 7.01
N ASN A 613 12.69 -33.71 5.71
CA ASN A 613 13.11 -34.82 4.86
C ASN A 613 13.94 -34.34 3.65
N ILE A 614 15.00 -35.09 3.33
CA ILE A 614 15.85 -34.91 2.15
C ILE A 614 16.09 -36.30 1.55
N THR A 615 15.60 -36.53 0.33
CA THR A 615 15.69 -37.86 -0.31
C THR A 615 15.81 -37.78 -1.83
N PRO A 616 16.29 -38.85 -2.50
CA PRO A 616 16.17 -38.98 -3.94
C PRO A 616 14.72 -38.81 -4.43
N TYR A 617 14.58 -38.22 -5.61
CA TYR A 617 13.30 -37.91 -6.26
C TYR A 617 13.29 -38.40 -7.71
N TYR A 618 12.46 -37.84 -8.59
CA TYR A 618 12.30 -38.35 -9.95
C TYR A 618 13.53 -38.07 -10.82
N MET A 619 13.79 -38.98 -11.77
CA MET A 619 14.72 -38.72 -12.89
C MET A 619 16.11 -38.19 -12.46
N GLY A 620 16.65 -38.72 -11.36
CA GLY A 620 18.00 -38.39 -10.87
C GLY A 620 18.10 -37.14 -10.00
N THR A 621 17.00 -36.43 -9.75
CA THR A 621 16.96 -35.26 -8.85
C THR A 621 16.64 -35.66 -7.41
N TRP A 622 16.57 -34.67 -6.52
CA TRP A 622 16.25 -34.82 -5.11
C TRP A 622 15.06 -33.95 -4.70
N GLN A 623 14.59 -34.10 -3.47
CA GLN A 623 13.59 -33.23 -2.86
C GLN A 623 13.99 -32.84 -1.44
N ILE A 624 13.55 -31.66 -1.01
CA ILE A 624 13.62 -31.16 0.36
C ILE A 624 12.20 -30.89 0.84
N THR A 625 11.82 -31.43 2.00
CA THR A 625 10.54 -31.15 2.65
C THR A 625 10.79 -30.34 3.92
N VAL A 626 10.14 -29.18 4.03
CA VAL A 626 10.23 -28.27 5.18
C VAL A 626 8.86 -28.13 5.82
N GLU A 627 8.80 -28.24 7.13
CA GLU A 627 7.63 -27.93 7.96
C GLU A 627 7.71 -26.48 8.42
N HIS A 628 6.73 -25.66 8.09
CA HIS A 628 6.70 -24.25 8.37
C HIS A 628 5.68 -23.92 9.46
N THR A 629 6.01 -22.89 10.23
CA THR A 629 5.09 -22.24 11.17
C THR A 629 5.25 -20.73 11.02
N THR A 630 4.18 -20.04 10.64
CA THR A 630 4.16 -18.58 10.49
C THR A 630 3.72 -17.91 11.80
N SER A 631 4.05 -16.63 11.96
CA SER A 631 3.68 -15.87 13.16
C SER A 631 2.17 -15.64 13.28
N ASP A 632 1.44 -15.70 12.16
CA ASP A 632 -0.02 -15.65 12.09
C ASP A 632 -0.70 -17.00 12.40
N GLY A 633 0.07 -18.04 12.76
CA GLY A 633 -0.44 -19.32 13.26
C GLY A 633 -0.70 -20.38 12.20
N ARG A 634 -0.30 -20.18 10.94
CA ARG A 634 -0.38 -21.22 9.90
C ARG A 634 0.71 -22.27 10.11
N HIS A 635 0.32 -23.53 10.00
CA HIS A 635 1.21 -24.69 10.06
C HIS A 635 1.08 -25.50 8.76
N PHE A 636 2.19 -25.80 8.08
CA PHE A 636 2.14 -26.53 6.81
C PHE A 636 3.49 -27.14 6.43
N TYR A 637 3.50 -28.08 5.48
CA TYR A 637 4.70 -28.61 4.85
C TYR A 637 4.78 -28.15 3.40
N ILE A 638 5.99 -27.78 2.97
CA ILE A 638 6.33 -27.57 1.57
C ILE A 638 7.33 -28.64 1.15
N ARG A 639 7.09 -29.26 -0.01
CA ARG A 639 8.11 -30.04 -0.71
C ARG A 639 8.65 -29.23 -1.88
N TYR A 640 9.95 -29.02 -1.85
CA TYR A 640 10.77 -28.48 -2.91
C TYR A 640 11.37 -29.65 -3.69
N GLY A 641 10.72 -30.06 -4.79
CA GLY A 641 11.15 -31.18 -5.62
C GLY A 641 11.97 -30.76 -6.84
N GLU A 642 12.64 -31.74 -7.46
CA GLU A 642 13.54 -31.55 -8.62
C GLU A 642 14.78 -30.70 -8.31
N VAL A 643 15.37 -30.89 -7.12
CA VAL A 643 16.58 -30.17 -6.69
C VAL A 643 17.85 -30.93 -7.07
N ASP A 644 18.94 -30.21 -7.30
CA ASP A 644 20.27 -30.80 -7.51
C ASP A 644 20.86 -31.27 -6.17
N HIS A 645 21.27 -32.54 -6.09
CA HIS A 645 21.79 -33.14 -4.86
C HIS A 645 23.04 -32.45 -4.32
N ALA A 646 23.97 -32.09 -5.20
CA ALA A 646 25.25 -31.50 -4.80
C ALA A 646 25.09 -30.06 -4.29
N SER A 647 23.99 -29.40 -4.64
CA SER A 647 23.67 -28.03 -4.23
C SER A 647 22.93 -27.91 -2.89
N ILE A 648 22.51 -29.02 -2.27
CA ILE A 648 21.75 -28.98 -1.01
C ILE A 648 22.64 -28.50 0.12
N VAL A 649 22.26 -27.39 0.78
CA VAL A 649 23.04 -26.77 1.86
C VAL A 649 22.46 -27.01 3.26
N VAL A 650 21.30 -27.65 3.35
CA VAL A 650 20.57 -27.94 4.60
C VAL A 650 20.56 -29.43 4.98
N ARG A 651 20.21 -29.76 6.23
CA ARG A 651 20.15 -31.13 6.76
C ARG A 651 18.82 -31.44 7.43
N ASN A 652 18.46 -32.72 7.53
CA ASN A 652 17.28 -33.16 8.29
C ASN A 652 17.37 -32.69 9.76
N GLY A 653 16.29 -32.09 10.25
CA GLY A 653 16.17 -31.51 11.59
C GLY A 653 16.61 -30.04 11.71
N GLU A 654 17.20 -29.47 10.66
CA GLU A 654 17.71 -28.08 10.67
C GLU A 654 16.56 -27.07 10.67
N GLN A 655 16.68 -26.04 11.50
CA GLN A 655 15.79 -24.87 11.47
C GLN A 655 16.22 -23.95 10.33
N VAL A 656 15.29 -23.58 9.47
CA VAL A 656 15.50 -22.65 8.36
C VAL A 656 14.65 -21.40 8.56
N GLN A 657 15.19 -20.26 8.16
CA GLN A 657 14.47 -19.00 8.17
C GLN A 657 13.90 -18.71 6.78
N GLN A 658 12.83 -17.92 6.72
CA GLN A 658 12.31 -17.35 5.48
C GLN A 658 13.46 -16.72 4.67
N GLY A 659 13.60 -17.06 3.39
CA GLY A 659 14.66 -16.56 2.52
C GLY A 659 15.98 -17.33 2.57
N ALA A 660 16.15 -18.28 3.50
CA ALA A 660 17.33 -19.13 3.55
C ALA A 660 17.43 -20.02 2.30
N VAL A 661 18.63 -20.10 1.70
CA VAL A 661 18.89 -20.97 0.55
C VAL A 661 18.79 -22.43 0.98
N LEU A 662 18.01 -23.22 0.25
CA LEU A 662 17.84 -24.65 0.49
C LEU A 662 18.70 -25.49 -0.47
N ALA A 663 18.65 -25.17 -1.76
CA ALA A 663 19.34 -25.86 -2.85
C ALA A 663 19.24 -25.04 -4.15
N LYS A 664 19.65 -25.64 -5.27
CA LYS A 664 19.44 -25.15 -6.63
C LYS A 664 18.58 -26.13 -7.44
N THR A 665 17.91 -25.65 -8.49
CA THR A 665 17.12 -26.51 -9.39
C THR A 665 18.02 -27.53 -10.09
N GLY A 666 17.57 -28.79 -10.14
CA GLY A 666 18.30 -29.93 -10.69
C GLY A 666 17.92 -30.26 -12.13
N LEU A 667 18.82 -30.96 -12.81
CA LEU A 667 18.58 -31.47 -14.17
C LEU A 667 17.93 -32.85 -14.11
N MET A 668 16.70 -32.96 -14.62
CA MET A 668 16.03 -34.25 -14.76
C MET A 668 16.54 -35.02 -15.98
N ILE A 669 17.02 -36.24 -15.75
CA ILE A 669 17.43 -37.18 -16.79
C ILE A 669 16.75 -38.53 -16.56
N ASN A 670 16.07 -39.04 -17.59
CA ASN A 670 15.51 -40.38 -17.53
C ASN A 670 16.65 -41.41 -17.56
N SER A 671 16.81 -42.18 -16.49
CA SER A 671 17.89 -43.16 -16.34
C SER A 671 17.85 -44.29 -17.37
N ALA A 672 16.69 -44.57 -17.97
CA ALA A 672 16.55 -45.61 -18.98
C ALA A 672 16.93 -45.14 -20.39
N THR A 673 16.76 -43.85 -20.69
CA THR A 673 17.02 -43.29 -22.04
C THR A 673 18.22 -42.35 -22.09
N GLY A 674 18.73 -41.91 -20.94
CA GLY A 674 19.78 -40.90 -20.83
C GLY A 674 19.36 -39.50 -21.32
N GLN A 675 18.06 -39.28 -21.55
CA GLN A 675 17.54 -38.05 -22.15
C GLN A 675 16.66 -37.26 -21.18
N HIS A 676 16.63 -35.94 -21.38
CA HIS A 676 15.71 -35.03 -20.70
C HIS A 676 14.24 -35.37 -21.06
N PRO A 677 13.27 -35.27 -20.12
CA PRO A 677 11.88 -35.66 -20.34
C PRO A 677 11.08 -34.83 -21.37
N GLY A 678 11.69 -33.85 -22.04
CA GLY A 678 11.04 -33.10 -23.11
C GLY A 678 9.84 -32.27 -22.67
N ILE A 679 9.93 -31.61 -21.50
CA ILE A 679 8.86 -30.80 -20.88
C ILE A 679 8.34 -29.72 -21.85
N ILE A 680 9.28 -29.01 -22.48
CA ILE A 680 9.02 -28.10 -23.60
C ILE A 680 9.69 -28.71 -24.83
N PRO A 681 8.97 -28.90 -25.95
CA PRO A 681 9.55 -29.48 -27.16
C PRO A 681 10.81 -28.74 -27.61
N GLY A 682 11.91 -29.50 -27.77
CA GLY A 682 13.20 -28.98 -28.24
C GLY A 682 13.99 -28.14 -27.23
N GLN A 683 13.57 -28.08 -25.96
CA GLN A 683 14.24 -27.29 -24.93
C GLN A 683 14.62 -28.16 -23.72
N THR A 684 15.78 -27.86 -23.12
CA THR A 684 16.17 -28.39 -21.81
C THR A 684 15.69 -27.42 -20.74
N VAL A 685 14.83 -27.87 -19.83
CA VAL A 685 14.14 -27.00 -18.87
C VAL A 685 14.51 -27.44 -17.46
N TYR A 686 14.97 -26.50 -16.64
CA TYR A 686 15.09 -26.69 -15.20
C TYR A 686 13.82 -26.20 -14.53
N MET A 687 13.41 -26.84 -13.44
CA MET A 687 12.21 -26.46 -12.72
C MET A 687 12.28 -26.76 -11.23
N LEU A 688 11.43 -26.07 -10.47
CA LEU A 688 11.07 -26.45 -9.11
C LEU A 688 9.68 -27.09 -9.14
N HIS A 689 9.59 -28.33 -8.64
CA HIS A 689 8.33 -29.03 -8.45
C HIS A 689 7.81 -28.77 -7.05
N PHE A 690 6.85 -27.86 -6.92
CA PHE A 690 6.43 -27.30 -5.63
C PHE A 690 5.13 -27.95 -5.14
N GLU A 691 5.18 -28.67 -4.02
CA GLU A 691 4.00 -29.31 -3.40
C GLU A 691 3.67 -28.67 -2.03
N TYR A 692 2.38 -28.54 -1.71
CA TYR A 692 1.90 -27.92 -0.47
C TYR A 692 0.97 -28.86 0.31
N TYR A 693 1.21 -28.94 1.63
CA TYR A 693 0.42 -29.75 2.55
C TYR A 693 0.06 -28.93 3.81
N PRO A 694 -1.22 -28.74 4.15
CA PRO A 694 -1.68 -27.79 5.18
C PRO A 694 -1.48 -28.24 6.65
N GLY A 695 -0.50 -29.10 6.93
CA GLY A 695 0.00 -29.29 8.30
C GLY A 695 -0.87 -30.08 9.29
N ASN A 696 -1.90 -30.79 8.83
CA ASN A 696 -2.79 -31.60 9.70
C ASN A 696 -2.16 -32.93 10.20
N SER A 697 -0.85 -33.13 10.05
CA SER A 697 -0.17 -34.36 10.39
C SER A 697 1.28 -34.08 10.80
N ASP A 698 1.70 -34.67 11.91
CA ASP A 698 3.08 -34.58 12.44
C ASP A 698 4.10 -35.40 11.64
N ILE A 699 3.64 -36.16 10.63
CA ILE A 699 4.50 -37.04 9.83
C ILE A 699 4.82 -36.34 8.51
N PRO A 700 6.10 -36.18 8.13
CA PRO A 700 6.48 -35.57 6.86
C PRO A 700 5.88 -36.34 5.67
N PRO A 701 5.40 -35.67 4.62
CA PRO A 701 4.81 -36.35 3.46
C PRO A 701 5.83 -37.30 2.79
N PRO A 702 5.45 -38.55 2.44
CA PRO A 702 6.30 -39.49 1.72
C PRO A 702 6.36 -39.19 0.21
N ASN A 703 7.39 -39.67 -0.50
CA ASN A 703 7.58 -39.38 -1.93
C ASN A 703 6.45 -39.91 -2.81
N ASN A 704 5.96 -41.13 -2.56
CA ASN A 704 4.80 -41.70 -3.22
C ASN A 704 3.95 -42.48 -2.22
N THR A 705 2.66 -42.56 -2.49
CA THR A 705 1.71 -43.42 -1.80
C THR A 705 0.88 -44.20 -2.83
N PRO A 706 0.19 -45.29 -2.45
CA PRO A 706 -0.80 -45.93 -3.32
C PRO A 706 -2.06 -45.06 -3.54
N THR A 707 -2.15 -43.91 -2.87
CA THR A 707 -3.32 -43.05 -2.84
C THR A 707 -3.49 -42.29 -4.16
N LEU A 708 -4.48 -42.71 -4.95
CA LEU A 708 -4.92 -41.98 -6.13
C LEU A 708 -5.72 -40.72 -5.74
N PRO A 709 -5.79 -39.70 -6.61
CA PRO A 709 -5.24 -39.70 -7.96
C PRO A 709 -3.79 -39.20 -8.06
N PHE A 710 -3.21 -38.60 -7.02
CA PHE A 710 -1.89 -37.96 -7.08
C PHE A 710 -0.71 -38.89 -6.76
N LYS A 711 -0.96 -40.06 -6.17
CA LYS A 711 0.06 -40.90 -5.51
C LYS A 711 0.83 -40.13 -4.43
N ARG A 712 0.10 -39.35 -3.64
CA ARG A 712 0.60 -38.49 -2.56
C ARG A 712 -0.25 -38.65 -1.30
N ARG A 713 0.13 -37.98 -0.21
CA ARG A 713 -0.74 -37.85 0.97
C ARG A 713 -2.06 -37.19 0.56
N ASN A 714 -3.16 -37.58 1.19
CA ASN A 714 -4.53 -37.17 0.80
C ASN A 714 -4.86 -35.70 1.14
N ASP A 715 -4.11 -35.10 2.04
CA ASP A 715 -4.21 -33.68 2.41
C ASP A 715 -3.43 -32.75 1.47
N LEU A 716 -2.75 -33.28 0.44
CA LEU A 716 -2.14 -32.47 -0.61
C LEU A 716 -3.14 -31.45 -1.16
N ARG A 717 -2.71 -30.19 -1.30
CA ARG A 717 -3.50 -29.10 -1.87
C ARG A 717 -2.73 -28.41 -2.98
N ASP A 718 -3.45 -27.73 -3.86
CA ASP A 718 -2.85 -26.87 -4.89
C ASP A 718 -2.04 -25.76 -4.21
N PRO A 719 -0.72 -25.64 -4.46
CA PRO A 719 0.11 -24.58 -3.88
C PRO A 719 -0.17 -23.16 -4.40
N ILE A 720 -1.12 -22.99 -5.31
CA ILE A 720 -1.36 -21.72 -6.00
C ILE A 720 -1.51 -20.51 -5.06
N GLU A 721 -2.19 -20.66 -3.92
CA GLU A 721 -2.43 -19.55 -2.99
C GLU A 721 -1.15 -19.10 -2.29
N ILE A 722 -0.41 -20.05 -1.72
CA ILE A 722 0.82 -19.74 -1.02
C ILE A 722 1.91 -19.23 -1.98
N LEU A 723 1.89 -19.69 -3.23
CA LEU A 723 2.76 -19.16 -4.29
C LEU A 723 2.34 -17.75 -4.72
N ARG A 724 1.04 -17.42 -4.79
CA ARG A 724 0.57 -16.07 -5.12
C ARG A 724 0.84 -15.08 -4.01
N GLU A 725 0.60 -15.46 -2.76
CA GLU A 725 0.99 -14.67 -1.59
C GLU A 725 2.49 -14.40 -1.61
N GLY A 726 3.31 -15.45 -1.77
CA GLY A 726 4.75 -15.32 -1.90
C GLY A 726 5.17 -14.45 -3.08
N TYR A 727 4.53 -14.61 -4.25
CA TYR A 727 4.83 -13.82 -5.45
C TYR A 727 4.56 -12.34 -5.21
N ARG A 728 3.41 -11.98 -4.65
CA ARG A 728 3.08 -10.59 -4.29
C ARG A 728 4.10 -10.02 -3.31
N ASN A 729 4.39 -10.76 -2.24
CA ASN A 729 5.34 -10.33 -1.22
C ASN A 729 6.78 -10.21 -1.75
N THR A 730 7.13 -10.91 -2.83
CA THR A 730 8.51 -10.94 -3.37
C THR A 730 8.72 -10.03 -4.57
N PHE A 731 7.70 -9.83 -5.41
CA PHE A 731 7.84 -9.14 -6.69
C PHE A 731 6.88 -7.97 -6.90
N ASP A 732 5.79 -7.88 -6.13
CA ASP A 732 4.83 -6.79 -6.27
C ASP A 732 5.18 -5.68 -5.28
N GLU A 733 5.96 -4.72 -5.74
CA GLU A 733 6.16 -3.47 -5.01
C GLU A 733 4.84 -2.68 -4.99
N GLY A 734 4.13 -2.67 -3.85
CA GLY A 734 3.24 -1.56 -3.49
C GLY A 734 1.75 -1.62 -3.85
N GLN A 735 1.10 -2.79 -3.98
CA GLN A 735 -0.38 -2.85 -4.03
C GLN A 735 -0.99 -3.46 -2.77
N SER A 736 -1.44 -2.62 -1.82
CA SER A 736 -2.29 -3.07 -0.71
C SER A 736 -3.73 -3.26 -1.19
N GLN A 737 -4.20 -4.50 -1.31
CA GLN A 737 -5.61 -4.79 -1.04
C GLN A 737 -5.79 -4.87 0.48
N SER A 738 -6.91 -4.37 1.01
CA SER A 738 -7.22 -4.37 2.44
C SER A 738 -7.11 -5.78 3.04
N ASP A 739 -6.12 -5.99 3.91
CA ASP A 739 -5.79 -7.28 4.53
C ASP A 739 -6.66 -7.64 5.76
N ASP A 740 -7.77 -6.93 6.00
CA ASP A 740 -8.68 -7.22 7.12
C ASP A 740 -10.12 -7.48 6.64
N ARG A 741 -10.80 -8.41 7.32
CA ARG A 741 -12.26 -8.61 7.20
C ARG A 741 -12.98 -7.40 7.78
N ILE A 742 -13.99 -6.89 7.09
CA ILE A 742 -14.74 -5.71 7.51
C ILE A 742 -16.19 -6.08 7.86
N PRO A 743 -16.90 -5.25 8.65
CA PRO A 743 -18.29 -5.52 9.03
C PRO A 743 -19.17 -5.80 7.82
N ILE A 744 -19.97 -6.88 7.88
CA ILE A 744 -20.83 -7.29 6.76
C ILE A 744 -21.84 -6.22 6.35
N SER A 745 -22.20 -5.31 7.27
CA SER A 745 -23.03 -4.13 6.99
C SER A 745 -22.45 -3.23 5.91
N GLU A 746 -21.11 -3.15 5.82
CA GLU A 746 -20.36 -2.30 4.89
C GLU A 746 -20.12 -2.96 3.52
N LEU A 747 -20.37 -4.26 3.40
CA LEU A 747 -20.14 -5.02 2.18
C LEU A 747 -21.34 -4.99 1.23
N ASN A 748 -21.08 -4.96 -0.07
CA ASN A 748 -22.06 -5.18 -1.14
C ASN A 748 -21.41 -6.06 -2.21
N VAL A 749 -22.19 -6.68 -3.10
CA VAL A 749 -21.61 -7.56 -4.14
C VAL A 749 -20.69 -6.73 -5.03
N SER A 750 -19.42 -7.11 -5.15
CA SER A 750 -18.49 -6.42 -6.04
C SER A 750 -18.79 -6.71 -7.50
N ASP A 751 -18.31 -5.88 -8.42
CA ASP A 751 -18.45 -6.12 -9.86
C ASP A 751 -17.80 -7.44 -10.29
N LYS A 752 -16.71 -7.84 -9.63
CA LYS A 752 -16.08 -9.14 -9.87
C LYS A 752 -17.00 -10.27 -9.40
N GLY A 753 -17.68 -10.11 -8.27
CA GLY A 753 -18.68 -11.05 -7.76
C GLY A 753 -19.86 -11.20 -8.70
N LYS A 754 -20.41 -10.08 -9.19
CA LYS A 754 -21.49 -10.09 -10.18
C LYS A 754 -21.08 -10.79 -11.47
N ALA A 755 -19.90 -10.47 -12.00
CA ALA A 755 -19.35 -11.14 -13.19
C ALA A 755 -19.16 -12.64 -12.98
N PHE A 756 -18.72 -13.04 -11.77
CA PHE A 756 -18.57 -14.43 -11.40
C PHE A 756 -19.93 -15.17 -11.41
N ILE A 757 -20.98 -14.59 -10.83
CA ILE A 757 -22.33 -15.21 -10.79
C ILE A 757 -22.93 -15.32 -12.20
N LYS A 758 -22.89 -14.24 -12.99
CA LYS A 758 -23.38 -14.23 -14.38
C LYS A 758 -22.65 -15.27 -15.23
N GLY A 759 -21.36 -15.45 -14.98
CA GLY A 759 -20.55 -16.48 -15.61
C GLY A 759 -21.03 -17.91 -15.30
N TRP A 760 -21.70 -18.15 -14.17
CA TRP A 760 -22.30 -19.45 -13.81
C TRP A 760 -23.69 -19.70 -14.34
N GLU A 761 -24.51 -18.66 -14.41
CA GLU A 761 -25.87 -18.81 -14.92
C GLU A 761 -25.88 -18.96 -16.44
N SER A 762 -24.88 -18.38 -17.12
CA SER A 762 -24.83 -18.21 -18.57
C SER A 762 -26.02 -17.41 -19.10
N PHE A 763 -25.83 -16.70 -20.21
CA PHE A 763 -26.91 -15.91 -20.80
C PHE A 763 -27.73 -16.77 -21.76
N SER A 764 -29.05 -16.83 -21.56
CA SER A 764 -30.00 -17.29 -22.58
C SER A 764 -30.89 -16.14 -23.06
N SER A 765 -30.82 -15.86 -24.36
CA SER A 765 -31.64 -14.82 -25.00
C SER A 765 -33.10 -15.23 -25.18
N THR A 766 -33.44 -16.51 -25.02
CA THR A 766 -34.82 -17.01 -25.17
C THR A 766 -35.22 -17.81 -23.94
N ALA A 767 -36.53 -17.84 -23.65
CA ALA A 767 -37.07 -18.65 -22.57
C ALA A 767 -36.76 -20.13 -22.79
N TYR A 768 -36.37 -20.83 -21.73
CA TYR A 768 -36.01 -22.24 -21.73
C TYR A 768 -36.50 -22.91 -20.45
N ASN A 769 -36.69 -24.23 -20.51
CA ASN A 769 -37.02 -25.01 -19.30
C ASN A 769 -35.73 -25.35 -18.56
N ASP A 770 -35.62 -24.93 -17.29
CA ASP A 770 -34.49 -25.26 -16.43
C ASP A 770 -34.46 -26.76 -16.05
N SER A 771 -33.50 -27.16 -15.21
CA SER A 771 -33.34 -28.57 -14.80
C SER A 771 -34.53 -29.12 -14.01
N GLU A 772 -35.38 -28.27 -13.43
CA GLU A 772 -36.60 -28.65 -12.71
C GLU A 772 -37.85 -28.56 -13.61
N GLY A 773 -37.68 -28.18 -14.88
CA GLY A 773 -38.75 -28.03 -15.85
C GLY A 773 -39.47 -26.68 -15.75
N TYR A 774 -38.87 -25.68 -15.11
CA TYR A 774 -39.46 -24.36 -14.96
C TYR A 774 -38.99 -23.38 -16.02
N CYS A 775 -39.92 -22.58 -16.53
CA CYS A 775 -39.63 -21.62 -17.58
C CYS A 775 -38.75 -20.46 -17.05
N THR A 776 -37.57 -20.31 -17.64
CA THR A 776 -36.48 -19.45 -17.19
C THR A 776 -35.87 -18.69 -18.37
N ILE A 777 -35.32 -17.50 -18.14
CA ILE A 777 -34.69 -16.67 -19.19
C ILE A 777 -33.49 -15.88 -18.62
N GLY A 778 -32.60 -15.38 -19.47
CA GLY A 778 -31.45 -14.56 -19.04
C GLY A 778 -30.46 -15.33 -18.17
N TYR A 779 -29.91 -14.67 -17.14
CA TYR A 779 -29.03 -15.28 -16.13
C TYR A 779 -29.85 -16.00 -15.04
N GLY A 780 -30.61 -17.02 -15.45
CA GLY A 780 -31.39 -17.87 -14.53
C GLY A 780 -32.60 -17.17 -13.89
N HIS A 781 -33.25 -16.24 -14.59
CA HIS A 781 -34.48 -15.57 -14.13
C HIS A 781 -35.71 -16.46 -14.36
N LEU A 782 -36.37 -16.87 -13.27
CA LEU A 782 -37.56 -17.71 -13.29
C LEU A 782 -38.79 -16.90 -13.74
N ILE A 783 -39.37 -17.25 -14.89
CA ILE A 783 -40.63 -16.68 -15.40
C ILE A 783 -41.82 -17.34 -14.69
N ALA A 784 -41.86 -18.67 -14.66
CA ALA A 784 -42.95 -19.43 -14.03
C ALA A 784 -42.50 -20.84 -13.62
N ARG A 785 -43.13 -21.38 -12.57
CA ARG A 785 -42.92 -22.78 -12.12
C ARG A 785 -43.74 -23.80 -12.93
N ASP A 786 -43.74 -23.63 -14.25
CA ASP A 786 -44.31 -24.54 -15.23
C ASP A 786 -43.45 -24.45 -16.50
N LYS A 787 -43.60 -25.40 -17.43
CA LYS A 787 -42.83 -25.42 -18.67
C LYS A 787 -43.20 -24.25 -19.57
N CYS A 788 -42.25 -23.75 -20.34
CA CYS A 788 -42.46 -22.64 -21.26
C CYS A 788 -43.56 -22.95 -22.29
N GLU A 789 -43.72 -24.20 -22.72
CA GLU A 789 -44.79 -24.62 -23.63
C GLU A 789 -46.21 -24.66 -23.00
N ASN A 790 -46.31 -24.61 -21.67
CA ASN A 790 -47.58 -24.68 -20.93
C ASN A 790 -48.11 -23.29 -20.54
N ILE A 791 -47.36 -22.22 -20.78
CA ILE A 791 -47.70 -20.85 -20.37
C ILE A 791 -47.72 -19.91 -21.58
N ASP A 792 -48.55 -18.87 -21.53
CA ASP A 792 -48.34 -17.71 -22.40
C ASP A 792 -47.21 -16.87 -21.79
N LEU A 793 -46.07 -16.81 -22.48
CA LEU A 793 -44.93 -15.99 -22.02
C LEU A 793 -45.39 -14.53 -21.87
N PRO A 794 -44.97 -13.80 -20.82
CA PRO A 794 -45.18 -12.35 -20.76
C PRO A 794 -44.69 -11.66 -22.05
N ASP A 795 -45.37 -10.60 -22.49
CA ASP A 795 -45.07 -9.92 -23.77
C ASP A 795 -43.59 -9.49 -23.87
N GLU A 796 -42.98 -9.13 -22.73
CA GLU A 796 -41.56 -8.78 -22.57
C GLU A 796 -40.58 -9.95 -22.84
N PHE A 797 -41.03 -11.21 -22.75
CA PHE A 797 -40.19 -12.40 -22.98
C PHE A 797 -40.56 -13.16 -24.26
N LYS A 798 -41.69 -12.84 -24.91
CA LYS A 798 -42.18 -13.52 -26.13
C LYS A 798 -41.17 -13.49 -27.28
N ASN A 799 -40.42 -12.40 -27.41
CA ASN A 799 -39.44 -12.21 -28.49
C ASN A 799 -37.99 -12.46 -28.04
N GLY A 800 -37.81 -13.05 -26.85
CA GLY A 800 -36.50 -13.13 -26.21
C GLY A 800 -36.04 -11.81 -25.61
N ILE A 801 -34.92 -11.85 -24.91
CA ILE A 801 -34.30 -10.70 -24.25
C ILE A 801 -32.85 -10.52 -24.72
N THR A 802 -32.41 -9.28 -24.67
CA THR A 802 -31.03 -8.85 -24.86
C THR A 802 -30.17 -9.16 -23.63
N VAL A 803 -28.84 -9.11 -23.80
CA VAL A 803 -27.90 -9.21 -22.67
C VAL A 803 -28.18 -8.11 -21.64
N THR A 804 -28.57 -6.94 -22.11
CA THR A 804 -28.99 -5.78 -21.31
C THR A 804 -30.16 -6.09 -20.39
N GLU A 805 -31.26 -6.57 -20.97
CA GLU A 805 -32.47 -6.92 -20.22
C GLU A 805 -32.20 -8.07 -19.25
N ALA A 806 -31.33 -9.03 -19.61
CA ALA A 806 -30.89 -10.07 -18.69
C ALA A 806 -30.01 -9.53 -17.55
N ASP A 807 -29.16 -8.54 -17.81
CA ASP A 807 -28.37 -7.84 -16.79
C ASP A 807 -29.30 -7.11 -15.81
N ASP A 808 -30.37 -6.48 -16.28
CA ASP A 808 -31.34 -5.78 -15.42
C ASP A 808 -32.17 -6.75 -14.56
N LEU A 809 -32.61 -7.87 -15.14
CA LEU A 809 -33.25 -8.97 -14.40
C LEU A 809 -32.30 -9.58 -13.36
N PHE A 810 -30.99 -9.57 -13.62
CA PHE A 810 -29.99 -10.03 -12.66
C PHE A 810 -29.79 -9.01 -11.52
N GLU A 811 -29.55 -7.74 -11.84
CA GLU A 811 -29.30 -6.69 -10.85
C GLU A 811 -30.50 -6.48 -9.92
N SER A 812 -31.74 -6.58 -10.43
CA SER A 812 -32.96 -6.46 -9.62
C SER A 812 -33.10 -7.55 -8.54
N ARG A 813 -32.46 -8.71 -8.73
CA ARG A 813 -32.49 -9.82 -7.76
C ARG A 813 -31.43 -9.72 -6.67
N ILE A 814 -30.30 -9.07 -6.95
CA ILE A 814 -29.15 -8.98 -6.03
C ILE A 814 -29.51 -8.38 -4.65
N PRO A 815 -30.27 -7.27 -4.54
CA PRO A 815 -30.60 -6.68 -3.24
C PRO A 815 -31.32 -7.63 -2.27
N GLY A 816 -32.15 -8.54 -2.78
CA GLY A 816 -32.84 -9.55 -1.97
C GLY A 816 -31.85 -10.51 -1.31
N PHE A 817 -30.90 -11.02 -2.09
CA PHE A 817 -29.85 -11.91 -1.59
C PHE A 817 -28.87 -11.20 -0.65
N VAL A 818 -28.51 -9.94 -0.93
CA VAL A 818 -27.68 -9.12 -0.03
C VAL A 818 -28.36 -8.92 1.32
N SER A 819 -29.66 -8.59 1.32
CA SER A 819 -30.42 -8.37 2.56
C SER A 819 -30.53 -9.65 3.38
N GLU A 820 -30.84 -10.78 2.72
CA GLU A 820 -30.91 -12.08 3.40
C GLU A 820 -29.56 -12.47 4.00
N LEU A 821 -28.46 -12.33 3.26
CA LEU A 821 -27.12 -12.67 3.76
C LEU A 821 -26.73 -11.80 4.96
N LYS A 822 -26.94 -10.48 4.89
CA LYS A 822 -26.68 -9.54 5.99
C LYS A 822 -27.52 -9.81 7.23
N SER A 823 -28.73 -10.36 7.07
CA SER A 823 -29.58 -10.75 8.20
C SER A 823 -29.20 -12.12 8.80
N SER A 824 -28.56 -12.98 8.01
CA SER A 824 -28.22 -14.36 8.41
C SER A 824 -26.82 -14.49 8.99
N VAL A 825 -25.91 -13.60 8.62
CA VAL A 825 -24.49 -13.62 9.02
C VAL A 825 -24.12 -12.37 9.81
N SER A 826 -23.48 -12.53 10.97
CA SER A 826 -23.08 -11.46 11.88
C SER A 826 -21.57 -11.21 11.96
N SER A 827 -20.76 -12.08 11.34
CA SER A 827 -19.30 -11.98 11.37
C SER A 827 -18.76 -11.07 10.27
N ASP A 828 -17.60 -10.46 10.52
CA ASP A 828 -16.85 -9.70 9.52
C ASP A 828 -16.41 -10.62 8.38
N LEU A 829 -16.37 -10.09 7.16
CA LEU A 829 -15.99 -10.82 5.95
C LEU A 829 -15.03 -10.01 5.09
N TYR A 830 -14.22 -10.68 4.29
CA TYR A 830 -13.58 -10.05 3.15
C TYR A 830 -14.59 -9.81 2.03
N GLN A 831 -14.30 -8.84 1.16
CA GLN A 831 -15.14 -8.57 -0.01
C GLN A 831 -15.35 -9.80 -0.90
N TYR A 832 -14.33 -10.65 -1.05
CA TYR A 832 -14.46 -11.88 -1.83
C TYR A 832 -15.23 -13.01 -1.13
N GLU A 833 -15.18 -13.07 0.21
CA GLU A 833 -15.99 -13.99 1.00
C GLU A 833 -17.47 -13.64 0.84
N PHE A 834 -17.79 -12.35 0.92
CA PHE A 834 -19.14 -11.83 0.68
C PHE A 834 -19.65 -12.18 -0.72
N ASP A 835 -18.85 -11.96 -1.76
CA ASP A 835 -19.24 -12.24 -3.15
C ASP A 835 -19.49 -13.75 -3.40
N ALA A 836 -18.67 -14.63 -2.81
CA ALA A 836 -18.89 -16.07 -2.90
C ALA A 836 -20.20 -16.51 -2.24
N LEU A 837 -20.51 -15.95 -1.06
CA LEU A 837 -21.76 -16.26 -0.34
C LEU A 837 -22.98 -15.77 -1.12
N ILE A 838 -22.89 -14.63 -1.79
CA ILE A 838 -23.97 -14.15 -2.65
C ILE A 838 -24.12 -15.04 -3.89
N SER A 839 -23.03 -15.54 -4.48
CA SER A 839 -23.12 -16.51 -5.58
C SER A 839 -23.80 -17.82 -5.18
N LEU A 840 -23.46 -18.33 -4.00
CA LEU A 840 -24.09 -19.51 -3.43
C LEU A 840 -25.58 -19.27 -3.22
N LEU A 841 -25.93 -18.13 -2.63
CA LEU A 841 -27.31 -17.76 -2.32
C LEU A 841 -28.13 -17.54 -3.58
N PHE A 842 -27.55 -16.95 -4.63
CA PHE A 842 -28.21 -16.78 -5.93
C PHE A 842 -28.65 -18.12 -6.53
N ASN A 843 -27.82 -19.16 -6.38
CA ASN A 843 -28.11 -20.50 -6.88
C ASN A 843 -29.08 -21.30 -6.00
N MET A 844 -28.86 -21.26 -4.68
CA MET A 844 -29.61 -22.09 -3.72
C MET A 844 -30.94 -21.46 -3.32
N GLY A 845 -31.03 -20.13 -3.40
CA GLY A 845 -32.22 -19.31 -3.18
C GLY A 845 -32.47 -18.86 -1.74
N SER A 846 -31.93 -19.54 -0.72
CA SER A 846 -32.05 -19.10 0.69
C SER A 846 -30.96 -19.67 1.59
N MET A 847 -30.46 -18.88 2.54
CA MET A 847 -29.47 -19.28 3.55
C MET A 847 -30.02 -20.34 4.51
N SER A 848 -31.34 -20.44 4.68
CA SER A 848 -32.01 -21.48 5.48
C SER A 848 -31.70 -22.91 5.00
N LYS A 849 -31.31 -23.07 3.73
CA LYS A 849 -30.89 -24.33 3.13
C LYS A 849 -29.41 -24.69 3.41
N ALA A 850 -28.65 -23.78 4.02
CA ALA A 850 -27.26 -23.99 4.45
C ALA A 850 -27.04 -23.61 5.93
N PRO A 851 -27.73 -24.28 6.88
CA PRO A 851 -27.71 -23.90 8.29
C PRO A 851 -26.33 -24.11 8.95
N LEU A 852 -25.58 -25.14 8.55
CA LEU A 852 -24.24 -25.41 9.08
C LEU A 852 -23.21 -24.38 8.62
N LEU A 853 -23.22 -24.01 7.33
CA LEU A 853 -22.40 -22.93 6.79
C LEU A 853 -22.66 -21.62 7.53
N THR A 854 -23.94 -21.27 7.72
CA THR A 854 -24.34 -20.05 8.44
C THR A 854 -23.88 -20.07 9.90
N ALA A 855 -24.07 -21.20 10.59
CA ALA A 855 -23.64 -21.36 11.98
C ALA A 855 -22.13 -21.22 12.14
N LYS A 856 -21.33 -21.79 11.23
CA LYS A 856 -19.87 -21.69 11.23
C LYS A 856 -19.39 -20.27 10.93
N LEU A 857 -20.00 -19.59 9.96
CA LEU A 857 -19.73 -18.17 9.70
C LEU A 857 -19.95 -17.32 10.95
N ASN A 858 -21.08 -17.49 11.65
CA ASN A 858 -21.39 -16.72 12.87
C ASN A 858 -20.51 -17.06 14.07
N GLN A 859 -19.90 -18.25 14.08
CA GLN A 859 -18.87 -18.64 15.03
C GLN A 859 -17.46 -18.20 14.63
N LYS A 860 -17.31 -17.48 13.50
CA LYS A 860 -16.04 -17.08 12.87
C LYS A 860 -15.15 -18.28 12.47
N ASP A 861 -15.74 -19.45 12.27
CA ASP A 861 -15.09 -20.63 11.70
C ASP A 861 -15.16 -20.59 10.17
N TYR A 862 -14.36 -19.70 9.56
CA TYR A 862 -14.38 -19.48 8.11
C TYR A 862 -13.86 -20.69 7.32
N ALA A 863 -12.88 -21.42 7.86
CA ALA A 863 -12.34 -22.62 7.25
C ALA A 863 -13.40 -23.74 7.23
N GLY A 864 -14.08 -23.96 8.36
CA GLY A 864 -15.18 -24.90 8.42
C GLY A 864 -16.37 -24.47 7.57
N ALA A 865 -16.66 -23.17 7.47
CA ALA A 865 -17.72 -22.65 6.60
C ALA A 865 -17.40 -22.88 5.11
N ALA A 866 -16.13 -22.73 4.70
CA ALA A 866 -15.70 -23.02 3.36
C ALA A 866 -15.87 -24.51 3.00
N ASP A 867 -15.68 -25.42 3.96
CA ASP A 867 -15.88 -26.86 3.72
C ASP A 867 -17.34 -27.20 3.39
N GLU A 868 -18.29 -26.51 4.01
CA GLU A 868 -19.75 -26.72 3.80
C GLU A 868 -20.21 -26.44 2.36
N PHE A 869 -19.49 -25.62 1.58
CA PHE A 869 -19.82 -25.45 0.15
C PHE A 869 -19.86 -26.80 -0.58
N SER A 870 -19.02 -27.75 -0.18
CA SER A 870 -18.92 -29.08 -0.80
C SER A 870 -20.16 -29.95 -0.55
N ASP A 871 -20.92 -29.68 0.51
CA ASP A 871 -22.11 -30.44 0.89
C ASP A 871 -23.38 -29.88 0.24
N ILE A 872 -23.34 -28.66 -0.31
CA ILE A 872 -24.47 -27.97 -0.93
C ILE A 872 -24.53 -28.24 -2.45
N THR A 873 -24.60 -29.52 -2.83
CA THR A 873 -24.49 -29.98 -4.24
C THR A 873 -25.71 -30.74 -4.76
N ASN A 874 -26.83 -30.73 -4.02
CA ASN A 874 -28.08 -31.44 -4.34
C ASN A 874 -27.86 -32.91 -4.75
N GLY A 875 -27.16 -33.68 -3.92
CA GLY A 875 -26.86 -35.09 -4.20
C GLY A 875 -25.73 -35.33 -5.21
N GLY A 876 -24.89 -34.33 -5.48
CA GLY A 876 -23.66 -34.49 -6.28
C GLY A 876 -23.81 -34.21 -7.77
N VAL A 877 -24.77 -33.37 -8.18
CA VAL A 877 -24.92 -32.95 -9.59
C VAL A 877 -23.63 -32.30 -10.07
N SER A 878 -23.05 -32.82 -11.16
CA SER A 878 -21.69 -32.47 -11.62
C SER A 878 -21.50 -30.96 -11.84
N GLY A 879 -22.50 -30.27 -12.40
CA GLY A 879 -22.49 -28.81 -12.59
C GLY A 879 -22.49 -28.04 -11.27
N LEU A 880 -23.29 -28.46 -10.30
CA LEU A 880 -23.34 -27.85 -8.96
C LEU A 880 -22.06 -28.14 -8.16
N VAL A 881 -21.51 -29.35 -8.25
CA VAL A 881 -20.20 -29.69 -7.66
C VAL A 881 -19.12 -28.74 -8.19
N LYS A 882 -19.09 -28.49 -9.50
CA LYS A 882 -18.13 -27.57 -10.12
C LYS A 882 -18.35 -26.12 -9.68
N ARG A 883 -19.61 -25.68 -9.60
CA ARG A 883 -19.99 -24.33 -9.12
C ARG A 883 -19.59 -24.11 -7.67
N ARG A 884 -19.95 -25.03 -6.77
CA ARG A 884 -19.60 -24.98 -5.34
C ARG A 884 -18.09 -24.95 -5.13
N GLN A 885 -17.32 -25.71 -5.91
CA GLN A 885 -15.85 -25.67 -5.84
C GLN A 885 -15.30 -24.28 -6.18
N LYS A 886 -15.85 -23.62 -7.19
CA LYS A 886 -15.39 -22.31 -7.65
C LYS A 886 -15.85 -21.18 -6.72
N GLU A 887 -17.06 -21.29 -6.17
CA GLU A 887 -17.54 -20.40 -5.10
C GLU A 887 -16.70 -20.56 -3.83
N ARG A 888 -16.34 -21.79 -3.46
CA ARG A 888 -15.40 -22.06 -2.35
C ARG A 888 -14.01 -21.49 -2.62
N SER A 889 -13.51 -21.58 -3.86
CA SER A 889 -12.26 -20.92 -4.26
C SER A 889 -12.37 -19.41 -4.15
N LEU A 890 -13.47 -18.81 -4.62
CA LEU A 890 -13.70 -17.38 -4.43
C LEU A 890 -13.70 -17.01 -2.94
N PHE A 891 -14.40 -17.79 -2.11
CA PHE A 891 -14.53 -17.57 -0.67
C PHE A 891 -13.18 -17.67 0.06
N LEU A 892 -12.32 -18.62 -0.30
CA LEU A 892 -11.04 -18.82 0.38
C LEU A 892 -9.88 -17.97 -0.17
N GLN A 893 -9.98 -17.55 -1.43
CA GLN A 893 -8.80 -17.16 -2.23
C GLN A 893 -9.00 -15.87 -3.03
N GLY A 894 -10.20 -15.30 -3.08
CA GLY A 894 -10.50 -14.14 -3.92
C GLY A 894 -10.39 -14.41 -5.43
N ILE A 895 -10.46 -15.67 -5.86
CA ILE A 895 -10.37 -16.05 -7.27
C ILE A 895 -11.76 -16.00 -7.92
N TYR A 896 -11.95 -14.99 -8.76
CA TYR A 896 -13.15 -14.83 -9.58
C TYR A 896 -13.02 -15.61 -10.90
N ASP A 897 -13.13 -16.94 -10.85
CA ASP A 897 -13.10 -17.83 -12.02
C ASP A 897 -14.43 -18.59 -12.16
N SER A 898 -15.29 -18.11 -13.07
CA SER A 898 -16.59 -18.70 -13.39
C SER A 898 -16.56 -19.61 -14.62
N SER A 899 -15.39 -20.09 -15.07
CA SER A 899 -15.30 -20.97 -16.24
C SER A 899 -15.88 -22.36 -15.95
N HIS A 900 -16.88 -22.78 -16.74
CA HIS A 900 -17.57 -24.06 -16.56
C HIS A 900 -17.91 -24.83 -17.83
#